data_AF-A0A370EWC1-F1
#
_entry.id   AF-A0A370EWC1-F1
#
_cell.length_a   1.000
_cell.length_b   1.000
_cell.length_c   1.000
_cell.angle_alpha   90.00
_cell.angle_beta   90.00
_cell.angle_gamma   90.00
#
_symmetry.space_group_name_H-M   'P 1'
#
loop_
_entity.id
_entity.type
_entity.pdbx_description
1 polymer ?
#
loop_
_entity_poly.entity_id
_entity_poly.type
_entity_poly.pdbx_seq_one_letter_code
_entity_poly.pdbx_strand_id
1 'polypeptide(L)'
;MSDLALKLIEENIKSKSKFLDLGNCALRELPEKLFECNWLENLNLGHNYYSLQKEYLEPNNNLSLNIFSGNDLTQLERLSNLKGLNISNSDIIETNFLKGLKKLVLLNLENNGIHNIESISDLTELKYLYLTNNNIKNLDPIFYLNKLDILNVSNNLISDLTPVFHLLQNGINIEFVDFFFSRQSKMIAVNKNPIANPPSDVVKEGAITVLKWAANRNAHAAELIKENLKEKKKLLDLGNCNIQHFIGLEELAECKHVEELILSNEWAERNSQGWYRITSKNKNKPNVINRIPHEISSLINLKKLILGGNWNTDKQKSKWKIRDVSDLLGLKNLIHLNISNNNLSNIETLKSLTKLKKLHINNNYIQTIHDIHLNYLQELNLSNNLIEKIEFIAKLKALNHLELHSNKISDIRTLLSIENLLHKKNFFINIAKNPLISNNNIIVSKIENQRITLLNLINSKESQKLTLPAKVLLLGNHASGKSSLLNFLQNDTLLNNSNSTHILNIEKYPKDANIPEAIFYDFGGQDYYHGIYRVFLSFGAIQILLWNEECNFNEIIDFDKNKVATINYNLLYWLEQKKYLETKSKVVYLQNNAEEVENSPVLLVQRDSTKEVPYSEVCNSVRTNLNILGEFKLCLKKSENDKRNEKTKNLLEKSREHFKSMLLLLIEQNKKEVRKKKWYINLFTDILDETVYNHDPVNLNFLITKYKIPKRDHIYFIDDLKQLHRQGLILYYNDNDKIWLNPSSLVNYINTDVLKKQVLIRNKGLLPLESLEKHESSGITQLLESQKVIFKTHYGNTFKYVVPSYLELSKNDRDYSFFSYTIKSPIFILKFKNFIPFGLINLLTIFFGINPEQKKFWRDQLLFTFNKKLILIELKIESLEIRLHCNESITLEEKKYIFYTIIALYKDKNTPFTFEEFLIWKDYNTNDDLSDKEINDDFKNKLYEYYCDFFDYPKDLYISFNDKEFVNHSELQGDDNGETIDNRSIIQTYNYKDNKFIAYKQIPIKPFEIFTNKKFTKVKKIFISYSNEDIFFKKELEKHLKPLSHLKLAKSWSCEEITPGLWDDEIQDELKSSDIVVFMLSINFISSDYILKDELFKVLLEMKNNPNKKIVCILVREFSWRKYEKLLTLSGIDNSMIEDAMDNENKAAIALTQLPKYQFLPYYTEDKDEQSKRFIKAIEEWEFKGKAFSQVTDQIISLLN
;
A
#
# COMPACT_ATOMS: atom_id res chain seq x y z
N MET A 1 21.01 -49.67 -11.37
CA MET A 1 21.50 -49.58 -9.97
C MET A 1 22.95 -50.08 -9.96
N SER A 2 23.85 -49.46 -9.21
CA SER A 2 25.29 -49.79 -9.27
C SER A 2 25.61 -51.05 -8.47
N ASP A 3 26.07 -52.11 -9.15
CA ASP A 3 26.44 -53.38 -8.50
C ASP A 3 27.56 -53.19 -7.46
N LEU A 4 28.46 -52.23 -7.69
CA LEU A 4 29.51 -51.84 -6.75
C LEU A 4 28.92 -51.26 -5.46
N ALA A 5 27.95 -50.35 -5.56
CA ALA A 5 27.32 -49.74 -4.39
C ALA A 5 26.60 -50.79 -3.52
N LEU A 6 25.88 -51.73 -4.16
CA LEU A 6 25.22 -52.83 -3.45
C LEU A 6 26.23 -53.72 -2.71
N LYS A 7 27.36 -54.05 -3.34
CA LYS A 7 28.42 -54.82 -2.72
C LYS A 7 29.03 -54.12 -1.51
N LEU A 8 29.32 -52.82 -1.62
CA LEU A 8 29.86 -52.00 -0.52
C LEU A 8 28.87 -51.90 0.65
N ILE A 9 27.57 -51.78 0.37
CA ILE A 9 26.52 -51.82 1.40
C ILE A 9 26.50 -53.19 2.09
N GLU A 10 26.54 -54.29 1.36
CA GLU A 10 26.55 -55.64 1.95
C GLU A 10 27.78 -55.91 2.82
N GLU A 11 28.95 -55.43 2.40
CA GLU A 11 30.19 -55.49 3.19
C GLU A 11 30.08 -54.64 4.46
N ASN A 12 29.43 -53.47 4.39
CA ASN A 12 29.15 -52.65 5.57
C ASN A 12 28.14 -53.31 6.52
N ILE A 13 27.09 -53.96 6.00
CA ILE A 13 26.11 -54.72 6.80
C ILE A 13 26.81 -55.82 7.62
N LYS A 14 27.80 -56.50 7.02
CA LYS A 14 28.59 -57.56 7.68
C LYS A 14 29.58 -57.00 8.70
N SER A 15 30.34 -55.96 8.32
CA SER A 15 31.40 -55.39 9.17
C SER A 15 30.88 -54.46 10.28
N LYS A 16 29.65 -53.94 10.13
CA LYS A 16 29.07 -52.89 10.98
C LYS A 16 29.97 -51.64 11.09
N SER A 17 30.73 -51.33 10.04
CA SER A 17 31.53 -50.11 9.99
C SER A 17 30.63 -48.88 10.14
N LYS A 18 31.08 -47.90 10.93
CA LYS A 18 30.40 -46.61 11.12
C LYS A 18 30.55 -45.65 9.94
N PHE A 19 31.47 -45.97 9.02
CA PHE A 19 31.72 -45.22 7.80
C PHE A 19 31.40 -46.07 6.58
N LEU A 20 30.69 -45.47 5.63
CA LEU A 20 30.40 -46.06 4.33
C LEU A 20 30.69 -45.04 3.22
N ASP A 21 31.52 -45.45 2.28
CA ASP A 21 31.84 -44.68 1.07
C ASP A 21 31.10 -45.24 -0.14
N LEU A 22 30.18 -44.44 -0.68
CA LEU A 22 29.46 -44.69 -1.93
C LEU A 22 29.68 -43.55 -2.94
N GLY A 23 30.74 -42.75 -2.77
CA GLY A 23 31.16 -41.75 -3.74
C GLY A 23 31.54 -42.40 -5.07
N ASN A 24 31.31 -41.67 -6.17
CA ASN A 24 31.65 -42.11 -7.54
C ASN A 24 31.14 -43.51 -7.88
N CYS A 25 29.89 -43.81 -7.54
CA CYS A 25 29.26 -45.11 -7.78
C CYS A 25 28.23 -45.08 -8.92
N ALA A 26 28.11 -43.97 -9.67
CA ALA A 26 27.08 -43.77 -10.70
C ALA A 26 25.63 -43.92 -10.17
N LEU A 27 25.39 -43.53 -8.92
CA LEU A 27 24.07 -43.60 -8.31
C LEU A 27 23.14 -42.51 -8.87
N ARG A 28 21.90 -42.91 -9.17
CA ARG A 28 20.80 -42.00 -9.49
C ARG A 28 19.70 -41.94 -8.43
N GLU A 29 19.67 -42.98 -7.59
CA GLU A 29 18.76 -43.14 -6.46
C GLU A 29 19.52 -43.89 -5.35
N LEU A 30 19.06 -43.76 -4.11
CA LEU A 30 19.65 -44.48 -2.98
C LEU A 30 19.11 -45.93 -2.93
N PRO A 31 19.98 -46.96 -2.90
CA PRO A 31 19.52 -48.34 -2.81
C PRO A 31 18.78 -48.60 -1.49
N GLU A 32 17.62 -49.27 -1.52
CA GLU A 32 16.80 -49.51 -0.31
C GLU A 32 17.58 -50.22 0.81
N LYS A 33 18.48 -51.13 0.42
CA LYS A 33 19.39 -51.89 1.31
C LYS A 33 20.29 -50.99 2.17
N LEU A 34 20.59 -49.77 1.73
CA LEU A 34 21.35 -48.78 2.50
C LEU A 34 20.67 -48.46 3.83
N PHE A 35 19.34 -48.44 3.86
CA PHE A 35 18.58 -48.04 5.04
C PHE A 35 18.50 -49.13 6.11
N GLU A 36 19.04 -50.32 5.85
CA GLU A 36 19.30 -51.34 6.87
C GLU A 36 20.50 -50.94 7.76
N CYS A 37 21.39 -50.07 7.27
CA CYS A 37 22.59 -49.60 7.96
C CYS A 37 22.33 -48.46 8.95
N ASN A 38 21.36 -48.62 9.85
CA ASN A 38 20.94 -47.57 10.80
C ASN A 38 21.99 -47.17 11.87
N TRP A 39 23.12 -47.89 11.95
CA TRP A 39 24.26 -47.58 12.82
C TRP A 39 25.27 -46.61 12.20
N LEU A 40 25.12 -46.27 10.91
CA LEU A 40 26.05 -45.38 10.21
C LEU A 40 26.15 -44.02 10.91
N GLU A 41 27.38 -43.60 11.14
CA GLU A 41 27.69 -42.27 11.64
C GLU A 41 28.23 -41.37 10.52
N ASN A 42 28.85 -41.92 9.48
CA ASN A 42 29.41 -41.16 8.37
C ASN A 42 29.08 -41.82 7.03
N LEU A 43 28.53 -41.03 6.10
CA LEU A 43 28.17 -41.47 4.76
C LEU A 43 28.76 -40.52 3.72
N ASN A 44 29.57 -41.06 2.81
CA ASN A 44 30.05 -40.35 1.64
C ASN A 44 29.24 -40.76 0.40
N LEU A 45 28.60 -39.79 -0.26
CA LEU A 45 27.92 -39.91 -1.55
C LEU A 45 28.56 -39.00 -2.62
N GLY A 46 29.57 -38.19 -2.27
CA GLY A 46 30.16 -37.19 -3.14
C GLY A 46 31.52 -37.58 -3.73
N HIS A 47 32.10 -36.66 -4.50
CA HIS A 47 33.37 -36.87 -5.21
C HIS A 47 34.63 -36.65 -4.35
N ASN A 48 34.55 -35.89 -3.25
CA ASN A 48 35.69 -35.60 -2.37
C ASN A 48 35.24 -35.52 -0.91
N TYR A 49 35.88 -36.22 0.03
CA TYR A 49 35.45 -36.25 1.44
C TYR A 49 36.56 -35.87 2.44
N TYR A 50 36.18 -35.10 3.46
CA TYR A 50 36.99 -34.87 4.65
C TYR A 50 36.42 -35.69 5.81
N SER A 51 37.24 -36.56 6.39
CA SER A 51 36.82 -37.32 7.57
C SER A 51 36.63 -36.40 8.78
N LEU A 52 35.86 -36.85 9.77
CA LEU A 52 35.79 -36.18 11.09
C LEU A 52 37.17 -36.07 11.78
N GLN A 53 38.19 -36.79 11.31
CA GLN A 53 39.58 -36.72 11.76
C GLN A 53 40.44 -35.75 10.92
N LYS A 54 39.83 -34.99 9.99
CA LYS A 54 40.48 -34.02 9.08
C LYS A 54 41.43 -34.63 8.05
N GLU A 55 41.24 -35.91 7.73
CA GLU A 55 41.97 -36.53 6.62
C GLU A 55 41.21 -36.30 5.31
N TYR A 56 41.92 -35.84 4.29
CA TYR A 56 41.42 -35.81 2.92
C TYR A 56 41.47 -37.23 2.37
N LEU A 57 40.32 -37.74 1.95
CA LEU A 57 40.19 -39.06 1.36
C LEU A 57 39.55 -38.88 -0.03
N GLU A 58 40.30 -39.25 -1.07
CA GLU A 58 39.70 -39.44 -2.39
C GLU A 58 38.81 -40.68 -2.36
N PRO A 59 37.67 -40.70 -3.07
CA PRO A 59 36.86 -41.89 -3.16
C PRO A 59 37.68 -43.02 -3.75
N ASN A 60 37.63 -44.20 -3.13
CA ASN A 60 38.34 -45.38 -3.64
C ASN A 60 37.69 -45.96 -4.93
N ASN A 61 36.64 -45.31 -5.45
CA ASN A 61 35.80 -45.78 -6.55
C ASN A 61 36.00 -44.93 -7.80
N ASN A 62 36.14 -45.60 -8.95
CA ASN A 62 36.44 -44.98 -10.26
C ASN A 62 35.25 -45.03 -11.25
N LEU A 63 33.99 -45.14 -10.79
CA LEU A 63 32.83 -45.00 -11.68
C LEU A 63 32.50 -43.51 -11.88
N SER A 64 31.34 -43.20 -12.47
CA SER A 64 30.91 -41.81 -12.65
C SER A 64 30.38 -41.18 -11.35
N LEU A 65 30.31 -39.85 -11.33
CA LEU A 65 29.66 -39.07 -10.26
C LEU A 65 28.23 -39.58 -10.00
N ASN A 66 27.82 -39.46 -8.74
CA ASN A 66 26.43 -39.68 -8.35
C ASN A 66 25.61 -38.43 -8.73
N ILE A 67 24.40 -38.62 -9.26
CA ILE A 67 23.51 -37.52 -9.69
C ILE A 67 22.12 -37.81 -9.12
N PHE A 68 21.62 -36.98 -8.22
CA PHE A 68 20.33 -37.22 -7.56
C PHE A 68 19.30 -36.16 -7.96
N SER A 69 18.04 -36.56 -8.15
CA SER A 69 16.93 -35.59 -8.19
C SER A 69 16.43 -35.31 -6.77
N GLY A 70 15.82 -34.14 -6.54
CA GLY A 70 15.46 -33.67 -5.18
C GLY A 70 14.57 -34.62 -4.35
N ASN A 71 13.79 -35.49 -5.00
CA ASN A 71 12.93 -36.47 -4.32
C ASN A 71 13.68 -37.75 -3.90
N ASP A 72 14.83 -38.06 -4.52
CA ASP A 72 15.54 -39.34 -4.37
C ASP A 72 16.31 -39.45 -3.04
N LEU A 73 16.47 -38.32 -2.33
CA LEU A 73 17.24 -38.24 -1.08
C LEU A 73 16.37 -38.13 0.17
N THR A 74 15.05 -37.98 0.02
CA THR A 74 14.11 -37.79 1.15
C THR A 74 14.20 -38.91 2.19
N GLN A 75 14.51 -40.13 1.76
CA GLN A 75 14.63 -41.30 2.63
C GLN A 75 15.87 -41.28 3.55
N LEU A 76 16.82 -40.34 3.34
CA LEU A 76 18.00 -40.19 4.21
C LEU A 76 17.63 -39.94 5.67
N GLU A 77 16.47 -39.35 5.96
CA GLU A 77 15.98 -39.14 7.33
C GLU A 77 15.93 -40.44 8.16
N ARG A 78 15.82 -41.61 7.51
CA ARG A 78 15.86 -42.94 8.14
C ARG A 78 17.20 -43.23 8.79
N LEU A 79 18.29 -42.62 8.32
CA LEU A 79 19.64 -42.73 8.87
C LEU A 79 19.89 -41.67 9.95
N SER A 80 19.01 -41.61 10.95
CA SER A 80 18.99 -40.57 12.00
C SER A 80 20.23 -40.51 12.91
N ASN A 81 21.16 -41.45 12.80
CA ASN A 81 22.42 -41.48 13.54
C ASN A 81 23.61 -40.81 12.82
N LEU A 82 23.41 -40.34 11.58
CA LEU A 82 24.46 -39.66 10.82
C LEU A 82 24.98 -38.42 11.54
N LYS A 83 26.30 -38.36 11.64
CA LYS A 83 27.12 -37.23 12.12
C LYS A 83 27.91 -36.59 10.99
N GLY A 84 28.29 -37.33 9.95
CA GLY A 84 28.97 -36.83 8.76
C GLY A 84 28.22 -37.21 7.50
N LEU A 85 27.93 -36.22 6.65
CA LEU A 85 27.29 -36.42 5.36
C LEU A 85 28.00 -35.60 4.28
N ASN A 86 28.37 -36.26 3.19
CA ASN A 86 28.94 -35.60 2.03
C ASN A 86 28.16 -35.96 0.77
N ILE A 87 27.66 -34.94 0.10
CA ILE A 87 26.94 -35.06 -1.18
C ILE A 87 27.43 -33.96 -2.13
N SER A 88 28.75 -33.75 -2.15
CA SER A 88 29.40 -32.83 -3.09
C SER A 88 29.40 -33.39 -4.51
N ASN A 89 29.31 -32.50 -5.51
CA ASN A 89 29.29 -32.86 -6.94
C ASN A 89 28.14 -33.84 -7.28
N SER A 90 26.90 -33.48 -6.94
CA SER A 90 25.73 -34.36 -7.14
C SER A 90 24.50 -33.69 -7.77
N ASP A 91 24.68 -32.50 -8.34
CA ASP A 91 23.65 -31.70 -9.02
C ASP A 91 22.41 -31.37 -8.15
N ILE A 92 22.65 -31.17 -6.85
CA ILE A 92 21.59 -30.88 -5.89
C ILE A 92 21.18 -29.41 -5.99
N ILE A 93 19.88 -29.15 -6.11
CA ILE A 93 19.33 -27.78 -6.16
C ILE A 93 18.54 -27.43 -4.88
N GLU A 94 17.94 -28.43 -4.23
CA GLU A 94 17.14 -28.27 -3.01
C GLU A 94 17.69 -29.09 -1.85
N THR A 95 17.56 -28.61 -0.62
CA THR A 95 18.13 -29.24 0.58
C THR A 95 17.07 -29.82 1.54
N ASN A 96 15.81 -29.94 1.12
CA ASN A 96 14.68 -30.35 1.98
C ASN A 96 14.88 -31.72 2.65
N PHE A 97 15.63 -32.62 2.02
CA PHE A 97 15.95 -33.96 2.54
C PHE A 97 16.82 -33.96 3.80
N LEU A 98 17.46 -32.83 4.15
CA LEU A 98 18.25 -32.71 5.39
C LEU A 98 17.37 -32.60 6.64
N LYS A 99 16.07 -32.32 6.46
CA LYS A 99 15.11 -32.15 7.55
C LYS A 99 15.02 -33.45 8.35
N GLY A 100 15.47 -33.43 9.61
CA GLY A 100 15.45 -34.59 10.51
C GLY A 100 16.83 -35.16 10.86
N LEU A 101 17.90 -34.84 10.11
CA LEU A 101 19.27 -35.29 10.39
C LEU A 101 19.97 -34.47 11.50
N LYS A 102 19.29 -34.28 12.63
CA LYS A 102 19.66 -33.33 13.71
C LYS A 102 21.00 -33.62 14.40
N LYS A 103 21.60 -34.79 14.17
CA LYS A 103 22.89 -35.21 14.77
C LYS A 103 24.10 -34.87 13.89
N LEU A 104 23.90 -34.25 12.72
CA LEU A 104 24.98 -33.88 11.82
C LEU A 104 25.94 -32.89 12.48
N VAL A 105 27.23 -33.22 12.41
CA VAL A 105 28.39 -32.44 12.85
C VAL A 105 29.18 -31.94 11.63
N LEU A 106 29.23 -32.72 10.55
CA LEU A 106 29.88 -32.38 9.29
C LEU A 106 28.90 -32.54 8.13
N LEU A 107 28.77 -31.48 7.33
CA LEU A 107 27.97 -31.47 6.12
C LEU A 107 28.76 -30.84 4.96
N ASN A 108 28.98 -31.62 3.90
CA ASN A 108 29.59 -31.14 2.66
C ASN A 108 28.59 -31.21 1.51
N LEU A 109 28.31 -30.05 0.91
CA LEU A 109 27.41 -29.84 -0.23
C LEU A 109 28.09 -29.01 -1.33
N GLU A 110 29.42 -29.06 -1.43
CA GLU A 110 30.18 -28.31 -2.43
C GLU A 110 29.86 -28.75 -3.87
N ASN A 111 30.00 -27.82 -4.83
CA ASN A 111 29.81 -28.07 -6.26
C ASN A 111 28.42 -28.62 -6.59
N ASN A 112 27.40 -27.83 -6.25
CA ASN A 112 26.00 -28.15 -6.52
C ASN A 112 25.27 -26.89 -7.06
N GLY A 113 23.96 -26.98 -7.27
CA GLY A 113 23.10 -25.89 -7.76
C GLY A 113 22.29 -25.20 -6.67
N ILE A 114 22.69 -25.33 -5.40
CA ILE A 114 21.87 -24.93 -4.24
C ILE A 114 21.74 -23.41 -4.20
N HIS A 115 20.52 -22.91 -4.11
CA HIS A 115 20.22 -21.49 -3.97
C HIS A 115 19.51 -21.15 -2.64
N ASN A 116 18.91 -22.16 -2.00
CA ASN A 116 18.21 -22.04 -0.72
C ASN A 116 18.72 -23.11 0.26
N ILE A 117 19.13 -22.67 1.45
CA ILE A 117 19.67 -23.53 2.52
C ILE A 117 18.79 -23.52 3.77
N GLU A 118 17.53 -23.11 3.69
CA GLU A 118 16.63 -22.96 4.85
C GLU A 118 16.54 -24.23 5.72
N SER A 119 16.55 -25.41 5.10
CA SER A 119 16.43 -26.68 5.83
C SER A 119 17.58 -27.00 6.79
N ILE A 120 18.72 -26.28 6.71
CA ILE A 120 19.86 -26.51 7.62
C ILE A 120 19.68 -25.82 8.98
N SER A 121 18.69 -24.92 9.14
CA SER A 121 18.52 -24.11 10.36
C SER A 121 18.40 -24.95 11.64
N ASP A 122 17.89 -26.17 11.53
CA ASP A 122 17.64 -27.06 12.66
C ASP A 122 18.84 -27.98 12.99
N LEU A 123 19.92 -27.91 12.21
CA LEU A 123 21.12 -28.75 12.36
C LEU A 123 22.12 -28.15 13.36
N THR A 124 21.65 -27.83 14.57
CA THR A 124 22.38 -27.04 15.57
C THR A 124 23.66 -27.68 16.12
N GLU A 125 23.90 -28.97 15.82
CA GLU A 125 25.13 -29.70 16.16
C GLU A 125 26.26 -29.54 15.13
N LEU A 126 26.00 -28.88 13.98
CA LEU A 126 26.99 -28.68 12.93
C LEU A 126 28.22 -27.91 13.44
N LYS A 127 29.39 -28.47 13.14
CA LYS A 127 30.71 -27.85 13.35
C LYS A 127 31.41 -27.53 12.03
N TYR A 128 31.17 -28.31 10.99
CA TYR A 128 31.85 -28.19 9.70
C TYR A 128 30.81 -28.14 8.58
N LEU A 129 30.74 -27.01 7.87
CA LEU A 129 29.79 -26.80 6.79
C LEU A 129 30.50 -26.28 5.53
N TYR A 130 30.40 -27.04 4.45
CA TYR A 130 31.02 -26.72 3.16
C TYR A 130 29.95 -26.53 2.09
N LEU A 131 29.88 -25.32 1.53
CA LEU A 131 28.87 -24.85 0.57
C LEU A 131 29.52 -24.18 -0.66
N THR A 132 30.82 -24.40 -0.87
CA THR A 132 31.60 -23.86 -1.98
C THR A 132 30.97 -24.17 -3.35
N ASN A 133 31.05 -23.25 -4.30
CA ASN A 133 30.55 -23.43 -5.67
C ASN A 133 29.06 -23.81 -5.71
N ASN A 134 28.21 -22.87 -5.28
CA ASN A 134 26.74 -22.97 -5.31
C ASN A 134 26.13 -21.62 -5.76
N ASN A 135 24.80 -21.49 -5.71
CA ASN A 135 24.05 -20.29 -6.09
C ASN A 135 23.41 -19.57 -4.88
N ILE A 136 24.03 -19.67 -3.70
CA ILE A 136 23.45 -19.17 -2.44
C ILE A 136 23.57 -17.64 -2.38
N LYS A 137 22.47 -16.99 -2.00
CA LYS A 137 22.43 -15.53 -1.77
C LYS A 137 22.22 -15.16 -0.30
N ASN A 138 21.51 -16.00 0.45
CA ASN A 138 21.06 -15.70 1.80
C ASN A 138 21.67 -16.67 2.82
N LEU A 139 22.33 -16.11 3.85
CA LEU A 139 22.95 -16.85 4.94
C LEU A 139 22.14 -16.87 6.25
N ASP A 140 20.91 -16.36 6.29
CA ASP A 140 20.09 -16.35 7.52
C ASP A 140 20.05 -17.70 8.26
N PRO A 141 19.95 -18.88 7.59
CA PRO A 141 19.89 -20.16 8.31
C PRO A 141 21.15 -20.47 9.12
N ILE A 142 22.30 -19.92 8.75
CA ILE A 142 23.58 -20.08 9.46
C ILE A 142 23.52 -19.48 10.86
N PHE A 143 22.65 -18.48 11.06
CA PHE A 143 22.48 -17.81 12.33
C PHE A 143 22.13 -18.76 13.49
N TYR A 144 21.49 -19.89 13.22
CA TYR A 144 21.09 -20.87 14.24
C TYR A 144 22.20 -21.89 14.58
N LEU A 145 23.31 -21.87 13.84
CA LEU A 145 24.38 -22.87 13.91
C LEU A 145 25.54 -22.43 14.82
N ASN A 146 25.23 -22.20 16.10
CA ASN A 146 26.18 -21.63 17.07
C ASN A 146 27.44 -22.49 17.37
N LYS A 147 27.43 -23.77 16.96
CA LYS A 147 28.55 -24.71 17.14
C LYS A 147 29.50 -24.78 15.95
N LEU A 148 29.26 -24.01 14.88
CA LEU A 148 30.14 -24.00 13.71
C LEU A 148 31.54 -23.58 14.12
N ASP A 149 32.53 -24.36 13.72
CA ASP A 149 33.94 -24.01 13.75
C ASP A 149 34.42 -23.62 12.34
N ILE A 150 33.89 -24.28 11.30
CA ILE A 150 34.28 -24.04 9.90
C ILE A 150 33.03 -23.84 9.02
N LEU A 151 33.05 -22.76 8.25
CA LEU A 151 32.06 -22.44 7.23
C LEU A 151 32.77 -22.05 5.92
N ASN A 152 32.61 -22.82 4.85
CA ASN A 152 33.04 -22.40 3.51
C ASN A 152 31.83 -22.06 2.66
N VAL A 153 31.74 -20.80 2.25
CA VAL A 153 30.70 -20.29 1.34
C VAL A 153 31.30 -19.65 0.10
N SER A 154 32.55 -19.99 -0.23
CA SER A 154 33.26 -19.40 -1.37
C SER A 154 32.58 -19.71 -2.69
N ASN A 155 32.71 -18.79 -3.66
CA ASN A 155 32.10 -18.87 -4.99
C ASN A 155 30.58 -19.11 -4.94
N ASN A 156 29.87 -18.12 -4.40
CA ASN A 156 28.42 -18.04 -4.31
C ASN A 156 27.97 -16.62 -4.70
N LEU A 157 26.74 -16.23 -4.37
CA LEU A 157 26.14 -14.93 -4.68
C LEU A 157 25.81 -14.13 -3.42
N ILE A 158 26.61 -14.29 -2.36
CA ILE A 158 26.36 -13.67 -1.04
C ILE A 158 26.84 -12.22 -1.03
N SER A 159 25.94 -11.31 -0.67
CA SER A 159 26.26 -9.88 -0.51
C SER A 159 26.25 -9.39 0.94
N ASP A 160 25.67 -10.16 1.86
CA ASP A 160 25.48 -9.77 3.27
C ASP A 160 25.98 -10.87 4.22
N LEU A 161 26.93 -10.50 5.09
CA LEU A 161 27.56 -11.35 6.10
C LEU A 161 27.02 -11.12 7.52
N THR A 162 26.04 -10.26 7.71
CA THR A 162 25.41 -10.03 9.03
C THR A 162 24.99 -11.34 9.71
N PRO A 163 24.45 -12.37 9.02
CA PRO A 163 24.08 -13.64 9.66
C PRO A 163 25.24 -14.39 10.35
N VAL A 164 26.49 -14.16 9.94
CA VAL A 164 27.67 -14.86 10.50
C VAL A 164 28.39 -14.08 11.60
N PHE A 165 27.93 -12.87 11.95
CA PHE A 165 28.59 -12.03 12.95
C PHE A 165 28.68 -12.69 14.34
N HIS A 166 27.69 -13.50 14.72
CA HIS A 166 27.71 -14.25 15.97
C HIS A 166 28.88 -15.27 16.04
N LEU A 167 29.29 -15.83 14.89
CA LEU A 167 30.45 -16.71 14.79
C LEU A 167 31.76 -15.92 14.99
N LEU A 168 31.83 -14.70 14.45
CA LEU A 168 32.99 -13.82 14.65
C LEU A 168 33.15 -13.43 16.12
N GLN A 169 32.05 -13.14 16.83
CA GLN A 169 32.07 -12.88 18.28
C GLN A 169 32.59 -14.09 19.09
N ASN A 170 32.37 -15.31 18.58
CA ASN A 170 32.88 -16.55 19.18
C ASN A 170 34.35 -16.86 18.82
N GLY A 171 35.07 -15.90 18.23
CA GLY A 171 36.50 -16.01 17.93
C GLY A 171 36.83 -16.75 16.64
N ILE A 172 35.88 -16.84 15.70
CA ILE A 172 36.09 -17.45 14.38
C ILE A 172 36.63 -16.41 13.41
N ASN A 173 37.73 -16.72 12.72
CA ASN A 173 38.33 -15.80 11.76
C ASN A 173 37.57 -15.79 10.42
N ILE A 174 37.72 -14.73 9.63
CA ILE A 174 37.15 -14.61 8.28
C ILE A 174 38.25 -14.34 7.25
N GLU A 175 38.27 -15.10 6.16
CA GLU A 175 39.36 -15.07 5.17
C GLU A 175 38.86 -15.21 3.72
N PHE A 176 39.60 -14.61 2.78
CA PHE A 176 39.40 -14.77 1.33
C PHE A 176 40.27 -15.90 0.79
N VAL A 177 39.88 -17.15 1.07
CA VAL A 177 40.60 -18.35 0.61
C VAL A 177 39.66 -19.28 -0.18
N ASP A 178 40.17 -19.84 -1.29
CA ASP A 178 39.43 -20.81 -2.10
C ASP A 178 39.45 -22.22 -1.50
N PHE A 179 40.53 -22.59 -0.80
CA PHE A 179 40.77 -23.94 -0.27
C PHE A 179 41.40 -23.91 1.14
N PHE A 180 41.01 -24.88 1.97
CA PHE A 180 41.54 -25.06 3.33
C PHE A 180 42.97 -25.62 3.29
N PHE A 181 43.97 -24.76 3.54
CA PHE A 181 45.33 -25.17 3.93
C PHE A 181 45.84 -24.39 5.15
N SER A 182 44.94 -23.95 6.05
CA SER A 182 45.36 -23.22 7.24
C SER A 182 45.45 -24.14 8.47
N ARG A 183 46.48 -23.95 9.29
CA ARG A 183 46.64 -24.58 10.62
C ARG A 183 45.62 -24.06 11.66
N GLN A 184 44.72 -23.15 11.29
CA GLN A 184 43.74 -22.59 12.22
C GLN A 184 42.54 -23.53 12.40
N SER A 185 42.08 -23.67 13.64
CA SER A 185 40.99 -24.60 13.99
C SER A 185 39.58 -24.06 13.71
N LYS A 186 39.41 -22.75 13.45
CA LYS A 186 38.10 -22.12 13.23
C LYS A 186 38.15 -21.00 12.18
N MET A 187 37.37 -21.08 11.12
CA MET A 187 37.43 -20.13 9.99
C MET A 187 36.13 -20.06 9.17
N ILE A 188 35.85 -18.86 8.63
CA ILE A 188 34.81 -18.60 7.62
C ILE A 188 35.49 -18.18 6.31
N ALA A 189 35.33 -18.98 5.26
CA ALA A 189 35.87 -18.68 3.93
C ALA A 189 34.77 -18.10 3.02
N VAL A 190 35.02 -16.92 2.46
CA VAL A 190 34.01 -16.14 1.71
C VAL A 190 34.44 -15.73 0.31
N ASN A 191 35.51 -16.32 -0.23
CA ASN A 191 36.11 -15.85 -1.49
C ASN A 191 35.11 -15.89 -2.65
N LYS A 192 35.31 -15.05 -3.68
CA LYS A 192 34.47 -15.01 -4.91
C LYS A 192 32.96 -14.83 -4.61
N ASN A 193 32.63 -13.96 -3.67
CA ASN A 193 31.25 -13.51 -3.40
C ASN A 193 31.13 -11.99 -3.63
N PRO A 194 29.96 -11.47 -4.06
CA PRO A 194 29.71 -10.04 -4.24
C PRO A 194 29.43 -9.31 -2.90
N ILE A 195 30.35 -9.41 -1.94
CA ILE A 195 30.16 -8.93 -0.56
C ILE A 195 30.09 -7.39 -0.51
N ALA A 196 28.97 -6.87 -0.04
CA ALA A 196 28.70 -5.43 0.10
C ALA A 196 28.43 -5.01 1.55
N ASN A 197 27.95 -5.92 2.40
CA ASN A 197 27.63 -5.66 3.80
C ASN A 197 28.30 -6.73 4.70
N PRO A 198 29.40 -6.42 5.41
CA PRO A 198 30.15 -5.16 5.40
C PRO A 198 30.94 -4.94 4.09
N PRO A 199 31.49 -3.74 3.83
CA PRO A 199 32.34 -3.49 2.67
C PRO A 199 33.48 -4.49 2.57
N SER A 200 33.77 -4.98 1.36
CA SER A 200 34.78 -6.02 1.14
C SER A 200 36.15 -5.69 1.74
N ASP A 201 36.56 -4.41 1.75
CA ASP A 201 37.84 -4.00 2.33
C ASP A 201 37.87 -4.13 3.86
N VAL A 202 36.73 -3.90 4.54
CA VAL A 202 36.57 -4.18 5.99
C VAL A 202 36.70 -5.67 6.27
N VAL A 203 36.17 -6.54 5.40
CA VAL A 203 36.27 -8.00 5.55
C VAL A 203 37.72 -8.46 5.40
N LYS A 204 38.48 -7.89 4.45
CA LYS A 204 39.89 -8.25 4.20
C LYS A 204 40.79 -7.94 5.39
N GLU A 205 40.44 -6.95 6.20
CA GLU A 205 41.17 -6.62 7.43
C GLU A 205 40.90 -7.60 8.59
N GLY A 206 39.90 -8.49 8.44
CA GLY A 206 39.63 -9.60 9.34
C GLY A 206 38.50 -9.34 10.36
N ALA A 207 38.25 -10.36 11.19
CA ALA A 207 37.06 -10.43 12.05
C ALA A 207 36.94 -9.26 13.04
N ILE A 208 38.05 -8.79 13.62
CA ILE A 208 38.04 -7.70 14.61
C ILE A 208 37.59 -6.39 13.96
N THR A 209 38.07 -6.07 12.75
CA THR A 209 37.66 -4.87 12.02
C THR A 209 36.18 -4.96 11.64
N VAL A 210 35.71 -6.12 11.20
CA VAL A 210 34.27 -6.36 10.93
C VAL A 210 33.42 -6.10 12.18
N LEU A 211 33.82 -6.61 13.35
CA LEU A 211 33.09 -6.41 14.60
C LEU A 211 33.09 -4.93 15.05
N LYS A 212 34.22 -4.22 14.89
CA LYS A 212 34.28 -2.77 15.16
C LYS A 212 33.39 -1.97 14.21
N TRP A 213 33.41 -2.31 12.93
CA TRP A 213 32.55 -1.70 11.92
C TRP A 213 31.06 -1.92 12.26
N ALA A 214 30.72 -3.15 12.67
CA ALA A 214 29.39 -3.50 13.13
C ALA A 214 29.00 -2.64 14.36
N ALA A 215 29.84 -2.59 15.40
CA ALA A 215 29.60 -1.77 16.59
C ALA A 215 29.34 -0.28 16.25
N ASN A 216 30.12 0.29 15.33
CA ASN A 216 29.96 1.69 14.93
C ASN A 216 28.61 1.98 14.24
N ARG A 217 28.03 1.00 13.54
CA ARG A 217 26.68 1.16 12.96
C ARG A 217 25.58 1.29 14.01
N ASN A 218 25.83 0.77 15.21
CA ASN A 218 24.95 0.83 16.37
C ASN A 218 25.24 2.03 17.29
N ALA A 219 26.13 2.95 16.89
CA ALA A 219 26.60 4.06 17.76
C ALA A 219 25.45 4.90 18.34
N HIS A 220 24.42 5.20 17.54
CA HIS A 220 23.26 5.96 18.02
C HIS A 220 22.46 5.21 19.09
N ALA A 221 22.21 3.90 18.89
CA ALA A 221 21.54 3.07 19.90
C ALA A 221 22.41 2.95 21.18
N ALA A 222 23.72 2.84 21.04
CA ALA A 222 24.65 2.80 22.16
C ALA A 222 24.62 4.11 22.98
N GLU A 223 24.53 5.26 22.30
CA GLU A 223 24.37 6.57 22.95
C GLU A 223 23.06 6.66 23.75
N LEU A 224 21.94 6.25 23.15
CA LEU A 224 20.64 6.21 23.85
C LEU A 224 20.66 5.29 25.08
N ILE A 225 21.35 4.15 25.00
CA ILE A 225 21.55 3.25 26.15
C ILE A 225 22.35 3.94 27.25
N LYS A 226 23.45 4.60 26.91
CA LYS A 226 24.30 5.33 27.87
C LYS A 226 23.56 6.47 28.55
N GLU A 227 22.81 7.25 27.78
CA GLU A 227 21.95 8.30 28.32
C GLU A 227 20.90 7.72 29.28
N ASN A 228 20.25 6.63 28.90
CA ASN A 228 19.26 5.97 29.74
C ASN A 228 19.87 5.40 31.04
N LEU A 229 21.10 4.86 30.98
CA LEU A 229 21.85 4.41 32.15
C LEU A 229 22.14 5.55 33.13
N LYS A 230 22.41 6.75 32.61
CA LYS A 230 22.66 7.96 33.40
C LYS A 230 21.38 8.53 34.00
N GLU A 231 20.31 8.62 33.22
CA GLU A 231 19.05 9.27 33.61
C GLU A 231 18.07 8.35 34.34
N LYS A 232 18.30 7.03 34.29
CA LYS A 232 17.44 6.00 34.88
C LYS A 232 15.98 6.06 34.43
N LYS A 233 15.76 6.45 33.17
CA LYS A 233 14.42 6.46 32.54
C LYS A 233 13.85 5.05 32.46
N LYS A 234 12.56 4.91 32.81
CA LYS A 234 11.85 3.61 32.75
C LYS A 234 11.55 3.12 31.34
N LEU A 235 11.43 4.06 30.39
CA LEU A 235 11.22 3.78 28.97
C LEU A 235 12.56 3.91 28.24
N LEU A 236 12.88 2.92 27.41
CA LEU A 236 13.98 2.94 26.46
C LEU A 236 13.44 2.63 25.06
N ASP A 237 13.45 3.61 24.17
CA ASP A 237 13.05 3.47 22.77
C ASP A 237 14.28 3.39 21.87
N LEU A 238 14.51 2.18 21.35
CA LEU A 238 15.57 1.83 20.41
C LEU A 238 15.00 1.47 19.03
N GLY A 239 13.73 1.79 18.74
CA GLY A 239 13.18 1.67 17.38
C GLY A 239 13.85 2.67 16.43
N ASN A 240 13.83 2.42 15.11
CA ASN A 240 14.44 3.31 14.10
C ASN A 240 15.88 3.73 14.44
N CYS A 241 16.71 2.81 14.92
CA CYS A 241 18.11 3.04 15.27
C CYS A 241 19.10 2.30 14.36
N ASN A 242 18.64 1.77 13.23
CA ASN A 242 19.42 0.97 12.26
C ASN A 242 20.00 -0.34 12.83
N ILE A 243 19.36 -0.89 13.87
CA ILE A 243 19.83 -2.11 14.54
C ILE A 243 19.54 -3.33 13.67
N GLN A 244 20.61 -4.00 13.23
CA GLN A 244 20.55 -5.28 12.49
C GLN A 244 21.15 -6.45 13.30
N HIS A 245 22.02 -6.11 14.25
CA HIS A 245 22.69 -6.99 15.20
C HIS A 245 22.92 -6.20 16.50
N PHE A 246 23.32 -6.86 17.59
CA PHE A 246 23.51 -6.21 18.89
C PHE A 246 24.97 -6.00 19.31
N ILE A 247 25.93 -6.26 18.41
CA ILE A 247 27.35 -5.91 18.64
C ILE A 247 27.48 -4.42 18.98
N GLY A 248 28.19 -4.10 20.07
CA GLY A 248 28.37 -2.74 20.55
C GLY A 248 27.23 -2.20 21.42
N LEU A 249 26.24 -3.04 21.77
CA LEU A 249 25.09 -2.70 22.62
C LEU A 249 25.07 -3.51 23.92
N GLU A 250 26.22 -4.05 24.34
CA GLU A 250 26.34 -4.95 25.50
C GLU A 250 25.88 -4.28 26.81
N GLU A 251 26.09 -2.97 26.93
CA GLU A 251 25.63 -2.14 28.06
C GLU A 251 24.10 -2.17 28.25
N LEU A 252 23.32 -2.61 27.26
CA LEU A 252 21.87 -2.84 27.41
C LEU A 252 21.57 -3.79 28.58
N ALA A 253 22.43 -4.79 28.83
CA ALA A 253 22.25 -5.72 29.94
C ALA A 253 22.31 -5.04 31.33
N GLU A 254 22.90 -3.85 31.42
CA GLU A 254 23.02 -3.07 32.65
C GLU A 254 21.78 -2.22 32.95
N CYS A 255 20.90 -2.01 31.97
CA CYS A 255 19.68 -1.20 32.06
C CYS A 255 18.56 -1.84 32.90
N LYS A 256 18.88 -2.43 34.05
CA LYS A 256 17.94 -3.18 34.90
C LYS A 256 16.77 -2.35 35.45
N HIS A 257 16.85 -1.02 35.40
CA HIS A 257 15.79 -0.09 35.80
C HIS A 257 14.70 0.09 34.73
N VAL A 258 14.94 -0.35 33.49
CA VAL A 258 13.98 -0.21 32.38
C VAL A 258 12.76 -1.11 32.63
N GLU A 259 11.57 -0.52 32.52
CA GLU A 259 10.28 -1.20 32.61
C GLU A 259 9.61 -1.33 31.23
N GLU A 260 9.96 -0.48 30.26
CA GLU A 260 9.44 -0.51 28.89
C GLU A 260 10.58 -0.43 27.86
N LEU A 261 10.67 -1.43 26.99
CA LEU A 261 11.66 -1.48 25.91
C LEU A 261 10.94 -1.56 24.56
N ILE A 262 11.24 -0.61 23.68
CA ILE A 262 10.75 -0.55 22.32
C ILE A 262 11.93 -0.80 21.40
N LEU A 263 11.87 -1.86 20.60
CA LEU A 263 12.83 -2.13 19.53
C LEU A 263 12.18 -2.01 18.15
N SER A 264 10.86 -2.09 18.12
CA SER A 264 10.09 -2.04 16.87
C SER A 264 10.17 -0.65 16.29
N ASN A 265 10.33 -0.58 14.97
CA ASN A 265 10.29 0.69 14.25
C ASN A 265 8.89 1.30 14.32
N GLU A 266 7.89 0.43 14.30
CA GLU A 266 6.48 0.77 14.28
C GLU A 266 5.68 -0.46 14.71
N TRP A 267 4.58 -0.24 15.43
CA TRP A 267 3.77 -1.32 16.00
C TRP A 267 2.32 -0.90 16.19
N ALA A 268 1.52 -1.88 16.59
CA ALA A 268 0.11 -1.70 16.84
C ALA A 268 -0.25 -1.64 18.30
N GLU A 269 -1.06 -0.64 18.65
CA GLU A 269 -1.76 -0.58 19.91
C GLU A 269 -3.25 -0.39 19.69
N ARG A 270 -4.03 -0.78 20.69
CA ARG A 270 -5.49 -0.71 20.65
C ARG A 270 -6.00 0.27 21.69
N ASN A 271 -6.90 1.15 21.25
CA ASN A 271 -7.67 2.05 22.11
C ASN A 271 -9.18 1.71 22.02
N SER A 272 -10.03 2.63 22.49
CA SER A 272 -11.50 2.49 22.46
C SER A 272 -12.09 2.41 21.05
N GLN A 273 -11.40 2.89 20.02
CA GLN A 273 -11.90 3.00 18.65
C GLN A 273 -11.30 1.96 17.70
N GLY A 274 -10.19 1.33 18.06
CA GLY A 274 -9.60 0.25 17.28
C GLY A 274 -8.09 0.17 17.42
N TRP A 275 -7.48 -0.48 16.44
CA TRP A 275 -6.02 -0.55 16.30
C TRP A 275 -5.51 0.74 15.68
N TYR A 276 -4.42 1.30 16.21
CA TYR A 276 -3.73 2.45 15.65
C TYR A 276 -2.22 2.19 15.59
N ARG A 277 -1.59 2.73 14.55
CA ARG A 277 -0.15 2.60 14.29
C ARG A 277 0.61 3.62 15.13
N ILE A 278 1.65 3.14 15.79
CA ILE A 278 2.63 3.96 16.46
C ILE A 278 3.97 3.72 15.77
N THR A 279 4.74 4.78 15.57
CA THR A 279 6.11 4.73 15.04
C THR A 279 7.06 5.24 16.12
N SER A 280 8.25 4.63 16.20
CA SER A 280 9.32 5.10 17.08
C SER A 280 9.69 6.56 16.75
N LYS A 281 10.10 7.31 17.78
CA LYS A 281 10.44 8.74 17.63
C LYS A 281 11.82 8.97 17.00
N ASN A 282 12.66 7.94 16.96
CA ASN A 282 13.99 8.06 16.38
C ASN A 282 13.90 8.18 14.85
N LYS A 283 14.79 8.98 14.25
CA LYS A 283 14.77 9.34 12.82
C LYS A 283 15.80 8.58 11.97
N ASN A 284 16.49 7.57 12.51
CA ASN A 284 17.45 6.78 11.74
C ASN A 284 16.77 5.67 10.93
N LYS A 285 17.57 4.91 10.17
CA LYS A 285 17.09 3.77 9.38
C LYS A 285 16.33 2.75 10.27
N PRO A 286 15.32 2.06 9.73
CA PRO A 286 14.58 1.06 10.49
C PRO A 286 15.47 -0.11 10.92
N ASN A 287 15.22 -0.62 12.12
CA ASN A 287 15.79 -1.86 12.64
C ASN A 287 15.32 -3.07 11.81
N VAL A 288 16.20 -4.04 11.62
CA VAL A 288 15.88 -5.34 10.99
C VAL A 288 16.47 -6.42 11.87
N ILE A 289 15.68 -6.89 12.84
CA ILE A 289 16.15 -7.80 13.88
C ILE A 289 15.82 -9.25 13.49
N ASN A 290 16.83 -10.11 13.51
CA ASN A 290 16.66 -11.53 13.19
C ASN A 290 16.67 -12.45 14.43
N ARG A 291 17.13 -11.94 15.58
CA ARG A 291 17.16 -12.66 16.87
C ARG A 291 16.96 -11.70 18.03
N ILE A 292 16.34 -12.23 19.08
CA ILE A 292 16.35 -11.60 20.39
C ILE A 292 17.78 -11.67 20.97
N PRO A 293 18.40 -10.53 21.31
CA PRO A 293 19.70 -10.51 21.98
C PRO A 293 19.59 -11.09 23.39
N HIS A 294 20.63 -11.81 23.83
CA HIS A 294 20.69 -12.38 25.17
C HIS A 294 20.68 -11.30 26.28
N GLU A 295 21.15 -10.10 25.97
CA GLU A 295 21.18 -8.92 26.83
C GLU A 295 19.78 -8.58 27.36
N ILE A 296 18.74 -8.76 26.55
CA ILE A 296 17.34 -8.51 26.95
C ILE A 296 16.94 -9.41 28.12
N SER A 297 17.48 -10.63 28.22
CA SER A 297 17.17 -11.55 29.33
C SER A 297 17.59 -11.00 30.70
N SER A 298 18.53 -10.06 30.74
CA SER A 298 19.00 -9.40 31.98
C SER A 298 18.05 -8.31 32.49
N LEU A 299 17.09 -7.87 31.67
CA LEU A 299 16.13 -6.81 31.99
C LEU A 299 14.95 -7.33 32.82
N ILE A 300 15.23 -7.92 33.98
CA ILE A 300 14.25 -8.66 34.80
C ILE A 300 13.04 -7.83 35.29
N ASN A 301 13.13 -6.49 35.28
CA ASN A 301 12.05 -5.58 35.67
C ASN A 301 11.14 -5.18 34.50
N LEU A 302 11.43 -5.67 33.29
CA LEU A 302 10.69 -5.32 32.09
C LEU A 302 9.22 -5.75 32.20
N LYS A 303 8.31 -4.79 31.97
CA LYS A 303 6.86 -4.95 31.97
C LYS A 303 6.28 -4.88 30.58
N LYS A 304 6.86 -4.07 29.68
CA LYS A 304 6.44 -3.92 28.28
C LYS A 304 7.62 -4.16 27.35
N LEU A 305 7.45 -5.07 26.41
CA LEU A 305 8.43 -5.33 25.35
C LEU A 305 7.75 -5.28 23.98
N ILE A 306 8.20 -4.37 23.13
CA ILE A 306 7.68 -4.18 21.77
C ILE A 306 8.79 -4.55 20.77
N LEU A 307 8.70 -5.79 20.28
CA LEU A 307 9.72 -6.51 19.49
C LEU A 307 9.09 -7.19 18.27
N GLY A 308 8.47 -6.40 17.39
CA GLY A 308 7.91 -6.83 16.12
C GLY A 308 8.50 -6.07 14.93
N GLY A 309 8.49 -6.72 13.77
CA GLY A 309 8.78 -6.03 12.50
C GLY A 309 7.76 -4.92 12.20
N ASN A 310 8.03 -4.10 11.19
CA ASN A 310 7.21 -2.91 10.93
C ASN A 310 5.77 -3.28 10.64
N TRP A 311 4.88 -2.32 10.90
CA TRP A 311 3.47 -2.46 10.59
C TRP A 311 3.28 -2.83 9.11
N ASN A 312 2.63 -3.95 8.87
CA ASN A 312 2.47 -4.54 7.55
C ASN A 312 1.30 -3.89 6.79
N THR A 313 1.57 -2.98 5.84
CA THR A 313 0.59 -2.50 4.84
C THR A 313 0.66 -3.29 3.53
N ASP A 314 1.85 -3.78 3.16
CA ASP A 314 2.09 -4.52 1.92
C ASP A 314 2.85 -5.81 2.21
N LYS A 315 2.25 -6.95 1.82
CA LYS A 315 2.79 -8.29 2.08
C LYS A 315 4.28 -8.34 1.71
N GLN A 316 5.10 -8.65 2.71
CA GLN A 316 6.50 -9.12 2.67
C GLN A 316 7.64 -8.11 2.94
N LYS A 317 7.48 -6.79 2.84
CA LYS A 317 8.64 -5.87 2.91
C LYS A 317 9.15 -5.50 4.31
N SER A 318 8.46 -5.87 5.40
CA SER A 318 8.81 -5.39 6.75
C SER A 318 8.90 -6.43 7.88
N LYS A 319 8.84 -7.73 7.56
CA LYS A 319 8.93 -8.78 8.59
C LYS A 319 10.36 -8.90 9.13
N TRP A 320 10.45 -8.99 10.45
CA TRP A 320 11.65 -9.47 11.13
C TRP A 320 11.71 -10.99 11.07
N LYS A 321 12.91 -11.57 11.22
CA LYS A 321 13.11 -13.02 11.00
C LYS A 321 13.22 -13.80 12.31
N ILE A 322 12.69 -13.26 13.42
CA ILE A 322 12.75 -13.93 14.72
C ILE A 322 11.90 -15.20 14.67
N ARG A 323 12.51 -16.33 15.05
CA ARG A 323 11.88 -17.66 15.16
C ARG A 323 11.91 -18.24 16.57
N ASP A 324 12.89 -17.81 17.36
CA ASP A 324 13.11 -18.26 18.72
C ASP A 324 12.91 -17.11 19.71
N VAL A 325 12.20 -17.40 20.79
CA VAL A 325 11.89 -16.46 21.88
C VAL A 325 12.35 -16.98 23.24
N SER A 326 13.23 -17.99 23.26
CA SER A 326 13.75 -18.62 24.48
C SER A 326 14.48 -17.61 25.39
N ASP A 327 15.13 -16.61 24.82
CA ASP A 327 15.79 -15.53 25.58
C ASP A 327 14.80 -14.67 26.40
N LEU A 328 13.49 -14.77 26.14
CA LEU A 328 12.45 -14.09 26.94
C LEU A 328 12.02 -14.88 28.18
N LEU A 329 12.41 -16.15 28.33
CA LEU A 329 11.93 -17.05 29.40
C LEU A 329 12.12 -16.49 30.82
N GLY A 330 13.18 -15.71 31.02
CA GLY A 330 13.54 -15.09 32.30
C GLY A 330 12.69 -13.88 32.69
N LEU A 331 11.96 -13.27 31.76
CA LEU A 331 11.26 -11.98 31.92
C LEU A 331 9.89 -12.13 32.58
N LYS A 332 9.85 -12.75 33.76
CA LYS A 332 8.62 -13.13 34.49
C LYS A 332 7.71 -11.94 34.89
N ASN A 333 8.21 -10.71 34.79
CA ASN A 333 7.45 -9.49 35.09
C ASN A 333 6.73 -8.88 33.88
N LEU A 334 6.88 -9.46 32.68
CA LEU A 334 6.22 -8.97 31.48
C LEU A 334 4.69 -8.99 31.63
N ILE A 335 4.08 -7.84 31.31
CA ILE A 335 2.64 -7.57 31.29
C ILE A 335 2.17 -7.42 29.84
N HIS A 336 2.98 -6.82 28.98
CA HIS A 336 2.68 -6.60 27.57
C HIS A 336 3.86 -7.06 26.71
N LEU A 337 3.59 -8.02 25.83
CA LEU A 337 4.54 -8.49 24.82
C LEU A 337 3.93 -8.34 23.42
N ASN A 338 4.59 -7.57 22.58
CA ASN A 338 4.32 -7.53 21.14
C ASN A 338 5.52 -8.12 20.40
N ILE A 339 5.30 -9.24 19.71
CA ILE A 339 6.27 -9.93 18.84
C ILE A 339 5.66 -10.21 17.46
N SER A 340 4.80 -9.30 17.02
CA SER A 340 4.13 -9.37 15.72
C SER A 340 5.10 -9.21 14.54
N ASN A 341 4.68 -9.60 13.33
CA ASN A 341 5.47 -9.45 12.10
C ASN A 341 6.84 -10.16 12.16
N ASN A 342 6.84 -11.42 12.60
CA ASN A 342 8.01 -12.28 12.71
C ASN A 342 7.81 -13.62 11.96
N ASN A 343 8.71 -14.58 12.19
CA ASN A 343 8.67 -15.92 11.59
C ASN A 343 8.41 -17.03 12.65
N LEU A 344 7.65 -16.72 13.71
CA LEU A 344 7.36 -17.67 14.77
C LEU A 344 6.40 -18.76 14.30
N SER A 345 6.73 -20.02 14.57
CA SER A 345 5.86 -21.18 14.35
C SER A 345 5.37 -21.82 15.66
N ASN A 346 6.05 -21.54 16.78
CA ASN A 346 5.73 -22.04 18.11
C ASN A 346 5.89 -20.91 19.16
N ILE A 347 5.06 -20.95 20.20
CA ILE A 347 5.08 -20.01 21.34
C ILE A 347 5.03 -20.70 22.71
N GLU A 348 5.24 -22.03 22.78
CA GLU A 348 5.19 -22.78 24.05
C GLU A 348 6.15 -22.23 25.11
N THR A 349 7.28 -21.69 24.69
CA THR A 349 8.25 -21.03 25.58
C THR A 349 7.64 -19.85 26.35
N LEU A 350 6.62 -19.17 25.81
CA LEU A 350 5.96 -18.05 26.48
C LEU A 350 5.08 -18.47 27.67
N LYS A 351 4.85 -19.78 27.89
CA LYS A 351 4.01 -20.29 29.00
C LYS A 351 4.52 -19.89 30.39
N SER A 352 5.82 -19.56 30.53
CA SER A 352 6.41 -19.11 31.78
C SER A 352 6.06 -17.66 32.16
N LEU A 353 5.59 -16.85 31.20
CA LEU A 353 5.31 -15.43 31.36
C LEU A 353 3.92 -15.19 31.97
N THR A 354 3.68 -15.77 33.14
CA THR A 354 2.35 -15.90 33.75
C THR A 354 1.67 -14.57 34.08
N LYS A 355 2.41 -13.45 34.18
CA LYS A 355 1.87 -12.11 34.44
C LYS A 355 1.36 -11.37 33.19
N LEU A 356 1.52 -11.95 31.99
CA LEU A 356 1.07 -11.33 30.74
C LEU A 356 -0.43 -11.01 30.77
N LYS A 357 -0.75 -9.76 30.44
CA LYS A 357 -2.11 -9.24 30.21
C LYS A 357 -2.37 -8.97 28.73
N LYS A 358 -1.36 -8.58 27.97
CA LYS A 358 -1.46 -8.31 26.52
C LYS A 358 -0.40 -9.10 25.75
N LEU A 359 -0.84 -9.84 24.74
CA LEU A 359 0.04 -10.62 23.88
C LEU A 359 -0.34 -10.40 22.40
N HIS A 360 0.55 -9.78 21.63
CA HIS A 360 0.38 -9.57 20.20
C HIS A 360 1.40 -10.39 19.43
N ILE A 361 0.93 -11.38 18.67
CA ILE A 361 1.75 -12.31 17.90
C ILE A 361 1.22 -12.51 16.48
N ASN A 362 0.48 -11.52 15.98
CA ASN A 362 -0.05 -11.51 14.63
C ASN A 362 1.04 -11.47 13.55
N ASN A 363 0.70 -11.88 12.33
CA ASN A 363 1.61 -11.93 11.18
C ASN A 363 2.83 -12.86 11.40
N ASN A 364 2.58 -14.06 11.91
CA ASN A 364 3.56 -15.13 12.11
C ASN A 364 3.11 -16.40 11.34
N TYR A 365 3.69 -17.56 11.63
CA TYR A 365 3.37 -18.86 11.00
C TYR A 365 2.89 -19.90 12.02
N ILE A 366 2.19 -19.46 13.08
CA ILE A 366 1.72 -20.35 14.14
C ILE A 366 0.54 -21.18 13.61
N GLN A 367 0.65 -22.51 13.68
CA GLN A 367 -0.43 -23.43 13.28
C GLN A 367 -1.16 -24.03 14.48
N THR A 368 -0.43 -24.45 15.50
CA THR A 368 -0.99 -25.04 16.73
C THR A 368 -0.43 -24.36 17.97
N ILE A 369 -1.23 -24.31 19.03
CA ILE A 369 -0.83 -23.83 20.35
C ILE A 369 -1.26 -24.88 21.36
N HIS A 370 -0.30 -25.55 21.98
CA HIS A 370 -0.54 -26.54 23.03
C HIS A 370 -0.20 -25.95 24.41
N ASP A 371 -1.00 -26.28 25.42
CA ASP A 371 -0.73 -26.05 26.86
C ASP A 371 -0.20 -24.67 27.30
N ILE A 372 -0.88 -23.60 26.86
CA ILE A 372 -0.65 -22.24 27.36
C ILE A 372 -1.46 -21.96 28.65
N HIS A 373 -0.78 -21.46 29.69
CA HIS A 373 -1.37 -21.17 31.01
C HIS A 373 -1.19 -19.68 31.39
N LEU A 374 -1.73 -18.78 30.56
CA LEU A 374 -1.67 -17.33 30.76
C LEU A 374 -3.00 -16.82 31.36
N ASN A 375 -3.25 -17.17 32.62
CA ASN A 375 -4.55 -16.94 33.28
C ASN A 375 -4.94 -15.47 33.42
N TYR A 376 -3.98 -14.55 33.38
CA TYR A 376 -4.20 -13.10 33.47
C TYR A 376 -4.29 -12.41 32.10
N LEU A 377 -4.22 -13.17 31.01
CA LEU A 377 -4.26 -12.60 29.67
C LEU A 377 -5.63 -12.01 29.36
N GLN A 378 -5.67 -10.71 29.07
CA GLN A 378 -6.87 -9.93 28.78
C GLN A 378 -7.04 -9.63 27.29
N GLU A 379 -5.92 -9.50 26.57
CA GLU A 379 -5.86 -9.14 25.16
C GLU A 379 -4.91 -10.11 24.42
N LEU A 380 -5.41 -10.76 23.38
CA LEU A 380 -4.65 -11.70 22.56
C LEU A 380 -4.89 -11.42 21.08
N ASN A 381 -3.82 -11.11 20.35
CA ASN A 381 -3.86 -10.94 18.90
C ASN A 381 -3.08 -12.06 18.19
N LEU A 382 -3.83 -12.93 17.52
CA LEU A 382 -3.36 -14.09 16.76
C LEU A 382 -3.65 -13.95 15.26
N SER A 383 -4.04 -12.76 14.80
CA SER A 383 -4.43 -12.56 13.41
C SER A 383 -3.29 -12.85 12.41
N ASN A 384 -3.65 -13.24 11.19
CA ASN A 384 -2.68 -13.57 10.12
C ASN A 384 -1.64 -14.63 10.58
N ASN A 385 -2.15 -15.79 10.94
CA ASN A 385 -1.38 -17.00 11.26
C ASN A 385 -1.99 -18.18 10.48
N LEU A 386 -1.65 -19.41 10.87
CA LEU A 386 -2.13 -20.65 10.24
C LEU A 386 -2.99 -21.47 11.19
N ILE A 387 -3.64 -20.84 12.18
CA ILE A 387 -4.35 -21.55 13.25
C ILE A 387 -5.63 -22.20 12.74
N GLU A 388 -5.80 -23.49 12.99
CA GLU A 388 -7.00 -24.25 12.65
C GLU A 388 -7.92 -24.49 13.86
N LYS A 389 -7.33 -24.61 15.05
CA LYS A 389 -7.94 -25.08 16.30
C LYS A 389 -7.74 -24.08 17.43
N ILE A 390 -8.80 -23.76 18.17
CA ILE A 390 -8.79 -22.70 19.19
C ILE A 390 -9.19 -23.16 20.60
N GLU A 391 -9.17 -24.47 20.89
CA GLU A 391 -9.62 -25.02 22.17
C GLU A 391 -8.78 -24.51 23.36
N PHE A 392 -7.51 -24.16 23.13
CA PHE A 392 -6.62 -23.60 24.16
C PHE A 392 -7.15 -22.26 24.72
N ILE A 393 -7.94 -21.51 23.95
CA ILE A 393 -8.50 -20.22 24.36
C ILE A 393 -9.48 -20.39 25.53
N ALA A 394 -10.13 -21.55 25.64
CA ALA A 394 -11.02 -21.89 26.75
C ALA A 394 -10.33 -21.77 28.12
N LYS A 395 -9.02 -21.99 28.17
CA LYS A 395 -8.20 -21.88 29.39
C LYS A 395 -7.94 -20.41 29.80
N LEU A 396 -8.08 -19.45 28.89
CA LEU A 396 -7.75 -18.04 29.09
C LEU A 396 -8.93 -17.26 29.71
N LYS A 397 -9.23 -17.54 30.99
CA LYS A 397 -10.44 -17.03 31.66
C LYS A 397 -10.52 -15.51 31.80
N ALA A 398 -9.39 -14.79 31.83
CA ALA A 398 -9.36 -13.33 31.92
C ALA A 398 -9.54 -12.61 30.56
N LEU A 399 -9.62 -13.36 29.45
CA LEU A 399 -9.62 -12.79 28.11
C LEU A 399 -10.90 -11.98 27.86
N ASN A 400 -10.71 -10.76 27.37
CA ASN A 400 -11.75 -9.78 27.05
C ASN A 400 -11.65 -9.31 25.59
N HIS A 401 -10.51 -9.49 24.93
CA HIS A 401 -10.31 -9.14 23.53
C HIS A 401 -9.48 -10.19 22.80
N LEU A 402 -10.00 -10.64 21.66
CA LEU A 402 -9.42 -11.72 20.87
C LEU A 402 -9.49 -11.39 19.37
N GLU A 403 -8.33 -11.28 18.74
CA GLU A 403 -8.21 -11.16 17.28
C GLU A 403 -7.73 -12.49 16.70
N LEU A 404 -8.55 -13.10 15.83
CA LEU A 404 -8.31 -14.36 15.13
C LEU A 404 -8.46 -14.22 13.62
N HIS A 405 -8.60 -13.00 13.10
CA HIS A 405 -8.85 -12.81 11.68
C HIS A 405 -7.70 -13.34 10.81
N SER A 406 -8.00 -13.78 9.59
CA SER A 406 -7.00 -14.36 8.66
C SER A 406 -6.28 -15.57 9.25
N ASN A 407 -7.03 -16.60 9.64
CA ASN A 407 -6.50 -17.90 10.06
C ASN A 407 -7.17 -19.02 9.23
N LYS A 408 -7.02 -20.28 9.64
CA LYS A 408 -7.56 -21.47 8.94
C LYS A 408 -8.69 -22.14 9.71
N ILE A 409 -9.40 -21.40 10.57
CA ILE A 409 -10.50 -21.93 11.38
C ILE A 409 -11.72 -22.22 10.50
N SER A 410 -12.17 -23.47 10.44
CA SER A 410 -13.24 -23.91 9.54
C SER A 410 -14.45 -24.53 10.23
N ASP A 411 -14.28 -25.10 11.42
CA ASP A 411 -15.28 -25.93 12.10
C ASP A 411 -16.01 -25.19 13.22
N ILE A 412 -17.34 -25.13 13.15
CA ILE A 412 -18.21 -24.51 14.17
C ILE A 412 -18.10 -25.19 15.55
N ARG A 413 -17.64 -26.44 15.64
CA ARG A 413 -17.45 -27.16 16.92
C ARG A 413 -16.40 -26.51 17.81
N THR A 414 -15.35 -25.92 17.22
CA THR A 414 -14.30 -25.23 18.00
C THR A 414 -14.86 -24.02 18.76
N LEU A 415 -15.95 -23.40 18.29
CA LEU A 415 -16.60 -22.30 19.00
C LEU A 415 -17.24 -22.72 20.33
N LEU A 416 -17.62 -24.00 20.49
CA LEU A 416 -18.20 -24.51 21.76
C LEU A 416 -17.21 -24.40 22.91
N SER A 417 -15.93 -24.61 22.64
CA SER A 417 -14.91 -24.50 23.69
C SER A 417 -14.78 -23.07 24.27
N ILE A 418 -15.18 -22.05 23.51
CA ILE A 418 -15.08 -20.64 23.93
C ILE A 418 -16.44 -19.97 24.19
N GLU A 419 -17.53 -20.74 24.22
CA GLU A 419 -18.90 -20.22 24.40
C GLU A 419 -19.05 -19.38 25.67
N ASN A 420 -18.45 -19.82 26.78
CA ASN A 420 -18.42 -19.06 28.03
C ASN A 420 -17.79 -17.67 27.90
N LEU A 421 -16.77 -17.51 27.04
CA LEU A 421 -16.16 -16.21 26.78
C LEU A 421 -17.09 -15.34 25.92
N LEU A 422 -17.76 -15.94 24.93
CA LEU A 422 -18.71 -15.24 24.07
C LEU A 422 -19.93 -14.70 24.83
N HIS A 423 -20.31 -15.29 25.97
CA HIS A 423 -21.38 -14.76 26.82
C HIS A 423 -20.98 -13.55 27.68
N LYS A 424 -19.69 -13.22 27.80
CA LYS A 424 -19.25 -12.03 28.55
C LYS A 424 -19.67 -10.74 27.83
N LYS A 425 -20.35 -9.84 28.56
CA LYS A 425 -20.94 -8.60 28.02
C LYS A 425 -19.95 -7.69 27.27
N ASN A 426 -18.68 -7.67 27.66
CA ASN A 426 -17.65 -6.79 27.06
C ASN A 426 -16.58 -7.57 26.28
N PHE A 427 -16.81 -8.86 25.98
CA PHE A 427 -15.87 -9.63 25.16
C PHE A 427 -15.92 -9.15 23.71
N PHE A 428 -14.75 -8.83 23.16
CA PHE A 428 -14.55 -8.52 21.75
C PHE A 428 -13.89 -9.71 21.06
N ILE A 429 -14.47 -10.11 19.94
CA ILE A 429 -13.87 -11.13 19.06
C ILE A 429 -14.00 -10.75 17.60
N ASN A 430 -12.93 -10.99 16.87
CA ASN A 430 -12.87 -10.87 15.43
C ASN A 430 -12.27 -12.14 14.83
N ILE A 431 -13.03 -12.83 13.99
CA ILE A 431 -12.66 -14.06 13.30
C ILE A 431 -12.85 -13.94 11.78
N ALA A 432 -12.93 -12.70 11.26
CA ALA A 432 -13.06 -12.45 9.83
C ALA A 432 -11.97 -13.18 9.02
N LYS A 433 -12.22 -13.46 7.74
CA LYS A 433 -11.25 -14.14 6.84
C LYS A 433 -10.80 -15.53 7.35
N ASN A 434 -11.71 -16.25 8.00
CA ASN A 434 -11.55 -17.67 8.32
C ASN A 434 -12.57 -18.47 7.50
N PRO A 435 -12.25 -19.70 7.04
CA PRO A 435 -13.18 -20.55 6.30
C PRO A 435 -14.54 -20.74 6.99
N LEU A 436 -14.58 -20.72 8.34
CA LEU A 436 -15.79 -20.79 9.14
C LEU A 436 -16.85 -19.74 8.73
N ILE A 437 -16.42 -18.52 8.42
CA ILE A 437 -17.29 -17.40 8.06
C ILE A 437 -17.93 -17.64 6.69
N SER A 438 -17.12 -17.98 5.67
CA SER A 438 -17.61 -18.21 4.31
C SER A 438 -18.45 -19.49 4.20
N ASN A 439 -18.07 -20.55 4.91
CA ASN A 439 -18.79 -21.84 4.91
C ASN A 439 -20.20 -21.72 5.47
N ASN A 440 -20.44 -20.77 6.37
CA ASN A 440 -21.75 -20.54 6.99
C ASN A 440 -22.50 -19.33 6.41
N ASN A 441 -22.04 -18.82 5.26
CA ASN A 441 -22.61 -17.66 4.56
C ASN A 441 -22.76 -16.41 5.45
N ILE A 442 -21.76 -16.14 6.29
CA ILE A 442 -21.75 -14.99 7.19
C ILE A 442 -20.99 -13.84 6.58
N ILE A 443 -21.57 -12.64 6.66
CA ILE A 443 -20.94 -11.39 6.24
C ILE A 443 -20.58 -10.60 7.50
N VAL A 444 -19.29 -10.34 7.72
CA VAL A 444 -18.77 -9.60 8.88
C VAL A 444 -17.80 -8.51 8.44
N SER A 445 -17.72 -7.43 9.23
CA SER A 445 -16.68 -6.40 9.11
C SER A 445 -15.50 -6.70 10.04
N LYS A 446 -14.30 -6.20 9.69
CA LYS A 446 -13.08 -6.36 10.50
C LYS A 446 -13.14 -5.55 11.81
N ILE A 447 -13.93 -4.49 11.85
CA ILE A 447 -13.98 -3.55 12.98
C ILE A 447 -15.15 -3.90 13.92
N GLU A 448 -16.14 -4.63 13.42
CA GLU A 448 -17.30 -5.05 14.20
C GLU A 448 -16.96 -6.19 15.17
N ASN A 449 -17.51 -6.11 16.38
CA ASN A 449 -17.47 -7.21 17.33
C ASN A 449 -18.42 -8.33 16.86
N GLN A 450 -17.86 -9.49 16.52
CA GLN A 450 -18.60 -10.61 15.91
C GLN A 450 -19.20 -11.56 16.94
N ARG A 451 -19.13 -11.23 18.24
CA ARG A 451 -19.59 -12.07 19.35
C ARG A 451 -21.03 -12.55 19.19
N ILE A 452 -21.97 -11.66 18.86
CA ILE A 452 -23.38 -12.02 18.73
C ILE A 452 -23.61 -12.95 17.53
N THR A 453 -22.95 -12.68 16.41
CA THR A 453 -23.00 -13.53 15.21
C THR A 453 -22.48 -14.94 15.49
N LEU A 454 -21.39 -15.07 16.25
CA LEU A 454 -20.85 -16.38 16.65
C LEU A 454 -21.75 -17.13 17.64
N LEU A 455 -22.38 -16.42 18.60
CA LEU A 455 -23.38 -17.03 19.47
C LEU A 455 -24.63 -17.47 18.69
N ASN A 456 -25.06 -16.69 17.71
CA ASN A 456 -26.19 -17.03 16.84
C ASN A 456 -25.91 -18.33 16.08
N LEU A 457 -24.69 -18.46 15.53
CA LEU A 457 -24.22 -19.72 14.92
C LEU A 457 -24.32 -20.90 15.88
N ILE A 458 -23.81 -20.77 17.11
CA ILE A 458 -23.87 -21.85 18.11
C ILE A 458 -25.32 -22.23 18.42
N ASN A 459 -26.19 -21.24 18.67
CA ASN A 459 -27.61 -21.42 18.98
C ASN A 459 -28.39 -22.08 17.82
N SER A 460 -27.87 -22.03 16.60
CA SER A 460 -28.51 -22.61 15.41
C SER A 460 -28.17 -24.08 15.14
N LYS A 461 -27.23 -24.70 15.90
CA LYS A 461 -26.71 -26.06 15.63
C LYS A 461 -27.77 -27.17 15.54
N GLU A 462 -28.77 -27.12 16.42
CA GLU A 462 -29.85 -28.12 16.48
C GLU A 462 -31.03 -27.79 15.57
N SER A 463 -30.89 -26.80 14.69
CA SER A 463 -31.99 -26.32 13.85
C SER A 463 -32.10 -27.05 12.50
N GLN A 464 -33.16 -26.74 11.75
CA GLN A 464 -33.44 -27.35 10.44
C GLN A 464 -32.47 -26.80 9.38
N LYS A 465 -32.13 -27.64 8.40
CA LYS A 465 -31.33 -27.23 7.24
C LYS A 465 -32.17 -26.34 6.32
N LEU A 466 -31.56 -25.27 5.82
CA LEU A 466 -32.11 -24.37 4.82
C LEU A 466 -31.03 -24.13 3.76
N THR A 467 -31.37 -24.39 2.50
CA THR A 467 -30.50 -24.05 1.37
C THR A 467 -30.84 -22.63 0.91
N LEU A 468 -29.86 -21.73 1.01
CA LEU A 468 -30.01 -20.35 0.56
C LEU A 468 -29.80 -20.26 -0.96
N PRO A 469 -30.61 -19.45 -1.67
CA PRO A 469 -30.48 -19.26 -3.11
C PRO A 469 -29.14 -18.58 -3.46
N ALA A 470 -28.59 -18.92 -4.62
CA ALA A 470 -27.47 -18.19 -5.19
C ALA A 470 -27.93 -16.79 -5.63
N LYS A 471 -27.05 -15.81 -5.51
CA LYS A 471 -27.32 -14.44 -5.98
C LYS A 471 -26.75 -14.25 -7.38
N VAL A 472 -27.54 -13.74 -8.32
CA VAL A 472 -27.11 -13.49 -9.70
C VAL A 472 -27.38 -12.03 -10.08
N LEU A 473 -26.35 -11.31 -10.55
CA LEU A 473 -26.48 -9.91 -10.96
C LEU A 473 -26.34 -9.79 -12.48
N LEU A 474 -27.31 -9.13 -13.12
CA LEU A 474 -27.24 -8.76 -14.54
C LEU A 474 -26.79 -7.30 -14.66
N LEU A 475 -25.61 -7.10 -15.28
CA LEU A 475 -24.99 -5.78 -15.47
C LEU A 475 -24.84 -5.46 -16.96
N GLY A 476 -24.81 -4.18 -17.31
CA GLY A 476 -24.62 -3.71 -18.69
C GLY A 476 -25.53 -2.55 -19.07
N ASN A 477 -25.24 -1.92 -20.21
CA ASN A 477 -26.01 -0.77 -20.73
C ASN A 477 -27.51 -1.11 -20.91
N HIS A 478 -28.35 -0.08 -21.04
CA HIS A 478 -29.82 -0.24 -21.15
C HIS A 478 -30.24 -1.23 -22.25
N ALA A 479 -29.61 -1.16 -23.43
CA ALA A 479 -29.93 -1.99 -24.60
C ALA A 479 -29.11 -3.30 -24.71
N SER A 480 -28.36 -3.69 -23.67
CA SER A 480 -27.44 -4.83 -23.76
C SER A 480 -28.13 -6.20 -23.88
N GLY A 481 -29.41 -6.30 -23.53
CA GLY A 481 -30.22 -7.53 -23.67
C GLY A 481 -30.49 -8.31 -22.38
N LYS A 482 -30.38 -7.66 -21.21
CA LYS A 482 -30.55 -8.28 -19.88
C LYS A 482 -31.91 -8.96 -19.70
N SER A 483 -33.00 -8.24 -19.94
CA SER A 483 -34.36 -8.78 -19.84
C SER A 483 -34.61 -9.92 -20.86
N SER A 484 -33.99 -9.83 -22.04
CA SER A 484 -34.07 -10.89 -23.05
C SER A 484 -33.35 -12.16 -22.60
N LEU A 485 -32.18 -12.03 -21.96
CA LEU A 485 -31.45 -13.15 -21.37
C LEU A 485 -32.23 -13.78 -20.21
N LEU A 486 -32.80 -12.95 -19.33
CA LEU A 486 -33.58 -13.42 -18.18
C LEU A 486 -34.83 -14.21 -18.63
N ASN A 487 -35.56 -13.70 -19.63
CA ASN A 487 -36.69 -14.42 -20.22
C ASN A 487 -36.26 -15.75 -20.86
N PHE A 488 -35.11 -15.78 -21.54
CA PHE A 488 -34.56 -17.02 -22.10
C PHE A 488 -34.27 -18.04 -21.00
N LEU A 489 -33.61 -17.63 -19.91
CA LEU A 489 -33.29 -18.52 -18.81
C LEU A 489 -34.53 -19.09 -18.12
N GLN A 490 -35.60 -18.30 -17.99
CA GLN A 490 -36.85 -18.72 -17.34
C GLN A 490 -37.76 -19.57 -18.21
N ASN A 491 -37.98 -19.14 -19.45
CA ASN A 491 -39.07 -19.63 -20.30
C ASN A 491 -38.57 -20.40 -21.52
N ASP A 492 -37.25 -20.54 -21.72
CA ASP A 492 -36.62 -21.07 -22.94
C ASP A 492 -37.16 -20.45 -24.25
N THR A 493 -37.62 -19.19 -24.18
CA THR A 493 -38.19 -18.45 -25.31
C THR A 493 -37.42 -17.15 -25.59
N LEU A 494 -37.32 -16.81 -26.88
CA LEU A 494 -36.67 -15.57 -27.35
C LEU A 494 -37.73 -14.50 -27.66
N LEU A 495 -37.53 -13.29 -27.15
CA LEU A 495 -38.43 -12.15 -27.36
C LEU A 495 -38.02 -11.33 -28.60
N ASN A 496 -39.00 -10.83 -29.35
CA ASN A 496 -38.76 -9.99 -30.54
C ASN A 496 -38.46 -8.52 -30.18
N ASN A 497 -39.02 -8.02 -29.06
CA ASN A 497 -38.82 -6.68 -28.52
C ASN A 497 -39.31 -6.67 -27.08
N SER A 498 -38.40 -6.73 -26.10
CA SER A 498 -38.75 -6.44 -24.72
C SER A 498 -38.84 -4.93 -24.52
N ASN A 499 -39.90 -4.47 -23.86
CA ASN A 499 -39.89 -3.11 -23.28
C ASN A 499 -38.70 -3.04 -22.31
N SER A 500 -37.95 -1.96 -22.39
CA SER A 500 -36.77 -1.74 -21.57
C SER A 500 -37.12 -1.75 -20.07
N THR A 501 -36.44 -2.56 -19.27
CA THR A 501 -36.55 -2.46 -17.80
C THR A 501 -36.01 -1.08 -17.40
N HIS A 502 -36.86 -0.22 -16.83
CA HIS A 502 -36.45 1.12 -16.36
C HIS A 502 -36.11 1.15 -14.86
N ILE A 503 -36.46 0.11 -14.12
CA ILE A 503 -36.33 -0.01 -12.65
C ILE A 503 -35.65 -1.36 -12.33
N LEU A 504 -35.07 -1.52 -11.13
CA LEU A 504 -34.59 -2.82 -10.65
C LEU A 504 -35.73 -3.84 -10.64
N ASN A 505 -35.48 -4.99 -11.26
CA ASN A 505 -36.35 -6.14 -11.20
C ASN A 505 -35.63 -7.27 -10.45
N ILE A 506 -36.31 -7.91 -9.50
CA ILE A 506 -35.80 -9.04 -8.72
C ILE A 506 -36.65 -10.23 -9.11
N GLU A 507 -36.04 -11.29 -9.66
CA GLU A 507 -36.77 -12.46 -10.12
C GLU A 507 -36.20 -13.76 -9.56
N LYS A 508 -37.10 -14.69 -9.25
CA LYS A 508 -36.75 -16.02 -8.74
C LYS A 508 -36.46 -16.99 -9.88
N TYR A 509 -35.53 -17.91 -9.63
CA TYR A 509 -35.25 -19.02 -10.52
C TYR A 509 -35.15 -20.34 -9.74
N PRO A 510 -35.93 -21.37 -10.07
CA PRO A 510 -37.11 -21.34 -10.94
C PRO A 510 -38.22 -20.43 -10.36
N LYS A 511 -39.10 -19.90 -11.23
CA LYS A 511 -40.09 -18.87 -10.86
C LYS A 511 -41.12 -19.36 -9.82
N ASP A 512 -41.57 -20.60 -9.97
CA ASP A 512 -42.66 -21.18 -9.16
C ASP A 512 -42.17 -21.91 -7.90
N ALA A 513 -40.88 -21.84 -7.57
CA ALA A 513 -40.33 -22.50 -6.40
C ALA A 513 -40.57 -21.69 -5.12
N ASN A 514 -41.06 -22.36 -4.06
CA ASN A 514 -41.22 -21.76 -2.73
C ASN A 514 -39.88 -21.22 -2.18
N ILE A 515 -38.81 -21.98 -2.37
CA ILE A 515 -37.42 -21.57 -2.13
C ILE A 515 -36.69 -21.72 -3.47
N PRO A 516 -36.32 -20.61 -4.13
CA PRO A 516 -35.66 -20.68 -5.43
C PRO A 516 -34.22 -21.17 -5.30
N GLU A 517 -33.66 -21.65 -6.41
CA GLU A 517 -32.25 -21.98 -6.51
C GLU A 517 -31.39 -20.72 -6.65
N ALA A 518 -31.90 -19.69 -7.32
CA ALA A 518 -31.23 -18.41 -7.49
C ALA A 518 -32.20 -17.22 -7.48
N ILE A 519 -31.68 -16.05 -7.09
CA ILE A 519 -32.35 -14.76 -7.19
C ILE A 519 -31.57 -13.89 -8.18
N PHE A 520 -32.24 -13.50 -9.26
CA PHE A 520 -31.71 -12.62 -10.31
C PHE A 520 -32.05 -11.17 -10.00
N TYR A 521 -31.06 -10.31 -10.12
CA TYR A 521 -31.22 -8.85 -10.01
C TYR A 521 -30.92 -8.23 -11.39
N ASP A 522 -31.96 -7.75 -12.07
CA ASP A 522 -31.87 -7.00 -13.33
C ASP A 522 -31.94 -5.50 -13.06
N PHE A 523 -30.80 -4.81 -13.17
CA PHE A 523 -30.76 -3.37 -13.04
C PHE A 523 -31.15 -2.71 -14.36
N GLY A 524 -32.35 -2.12 -14.43
CA GLY A 524 -32.74 -1.23 -15.54
C GLY A 524 -31.70 -0.11 -15.74
N GLY A 525 -31.37 0.23 -16.99
CA GLY A 525 -30.17 1.00 -17.36
C GLY A 525 -29.74 2.15 -16.43
N GLN A 526 -28.47 2.10 -16.05
CA GLN A 526 -27.46 3.10 -15.62
C GLN A 526 -27.79 4.41 -14.87
N ASP A 527 -28.91 5.07 -15.09
CA ASP A 527 -29.09 6.45 -14.57
C ASP A 527 -29.51 6.52 -13.10
N TYR A 528 -29.80 5.37 -12.46
CA TYR A 528 -30.46 5.31 -11.15
C TYR A 528 -29.64 4.68 -10.03
N TYR A 529 -28.30 4.63 -10.13
CA TYR A 529 -27.46 4.14 -9.04
C TYR A 529 -27.45 5.09 -7.83
N HIS A 530 -28.51 4.98 -7.03
CA HIS A 530 -28.72 5.59 -5.73
C HIS A 530 -28.09 4.75 -4.61
N GLY A 531 -27.84 5.36 -3.44
CA GLY A 531 -27.30 4.61 -2.29
C GLY A 531 -28.14 3.39 -1.90
N ILE A 532 -29.45 3.42 -2.16
CA ILE A 532 -30.38 2.29 -1.93
C ILE A 532 -29.95 1.04 -2.71
N TYR A 533 -29.42 1.17 -3.92
CA TYR A 533 -29.03 0.01 -4.74
C TYR A 533 -27.71 -0.64 -4.32
N ARG A 534 -26.89 0.06 -3.51
CA ARG A 534 -25.57 -0.41 -3.09
C ARG A 534 -25.63 -1.74 -2.35
N VAL A 535 -26.70 -1.95 -1.58
CA VAL A 535 -26.88 -3.19 -0.82
C VAL A 535 -27.17 -4.39 -1.72
N PHE A 536 -27.81 -4.19 -2.88
CA PHE A 536 -28.04 -5.29 -3.84
C PHE A 536 -26.79 -5.62 -4.63
N LEU A 537 -25.88 -4.66 -4.82
CA LEU A 537 -24.58 -4.86 -5.46
C LEU A 537 -23.54 -5.53 -4.52
N SER A 538 -23.95 -5.95 -3.32
CA SER A 538 -23.09 -6.58 -2.31
C SER A 538 -22.59 -7.99 -2.69
N PHE A 539 -21.65 -8.49 -1.87
CA PHE A 539 -20.85 -9.71 -2.06
C PHE A 539 -21.57 -11.01 -2.42
N GLY A 540 -20.80 -11.93 -3.02
CA GLY A 540 -21.17 -13.35 -3.17
C GLY A 540 -22.11 -13.63 -4.33
N ALA A 541 -22.18 -12.73 -5.31
CA ALA A 541 -23.05 -12.88 -6.46
C ALA A 541 -22.30 -13.34 -7.72
N ILE A 542 -22.94 -14.21 -8.49
CA ILE A 542 -22.54 -14.54 -9.86
C ILE A 542 -22.89 -13.35 -10.75
N GLN A 543 -21.89 -12.78 -11.43
CA GLN A 543 -22.09 -11.58 -12.23
C GLN A 543 -22.09 -11.90 -13.71
N ILE A 544 -23.10 -11.41 -14.41
CA ILE A 544 -23.22 -11.55 -15.86
C ILE A 544 -23.15 -10.13 -16.44
N LEU A 545 -22.07 -9.83 -17.13
CA LEU A 545 -21.87 -8.54 -17.78
C LEU A 545 -22.24 -8.65 -19.26
N LEU A 546 -23.39 -8.08 -19.62
CA LEU A 546 -23.90 -8.08 -20.98
C LEU A 546 -23.49 -6.81 -21.72
N TRP A 547 -22.97 -6.96 -22.94
CA TRP A 547 -22.63 -5.85 -23.81
C TRP A 547 -22.90 -6.17 -25.28
N ASN A 548 -22.98 -5.13 -26.12
CA ASN A 548 -23.05 -5.25 -27.57
C ASN A 548 -22.26 -4.10 -28.22
N GLU A 549 -21.88 -4.23 -29.50
CA GLU A 549 -21.08 -3.21 -30.20
C GLU A 549 -21.80 -1.86 -30.31
N GLU A 550 -23.13 -1.86 -30.48
CA GLU A 550 -23.98 -0.67 -30.66
C GLU A 550 -24.05 0.24 -29.42
N CYS A 551 -23.67 -0.24 -28.23
CA CYS A 551 -23.64 0.57 -27.01
C CYS A 551 -22.27 0.58 -26.31
N ASN A 552 -21.21 0.06 -26.94
CA ASN A 552 -19.89 -0.08 -26.32
C ASN A 552 -19.02 1.19 -26.38
N PHE A 553 -19.55 2.31 -25.91
CA PHE A 553 -18.87 3.61 -25.90
C PHE A 553 -19.32 4.46 -24.71
N ASN A 554 -18.53 5.47 -24.35
CA ASN A 554 -18.85 6.41 -23.27
C ASN A 554 -19.51 7.64 -23.88
N GLU A 555 -20.83 7.67 -24.04
CA GLU A 555 -21.54 8.82 -24.62
C GLU A 555 -22.94 9.00 -24.01
N ILE A 556 -23.39 10.25 -23.96
CA ILE A 556 -24.78 10.61 -23.64
C ILE A 556 -25.63 10.44 -24.91
N ILE A 557 -26.62 9.54 -24.87
CA ILE A 557 -27.58 9.33 -25.94
C ILE A 557 -28.85 10.11 -25.63
N ASP A 558 -29.25 11.01 -26.54
CA ASP A 558 -30.34 11.96 -26.32
C ASP A 558 -31.76 11.34 -26.30
N PHE A 559 -31.95 10.11 -26.80
CA PHE A 559 -33.27 9.49 -26.90
C PHE A 559 -33.26 7.98 -26.62
N ASP A 560 -33.70 7.58 -25.42
CA ASP A 560 -34.40 6.30 -25.29
C ASP A 560 -35.81 6.38 -25.93
N LYS A 561 -36.54 5.25 -26.03
CA LYS A 561 -37.93 5.22 -26.55
C LYS A 561 -38.90 6.16 -25.80
N ASN A 562 -38.50 6.69 -24.64
CA ASN A 562 -39.26 7.58 -23.75
C ASN A 562 -38.71 9.02 -23.71
N LYS A 563 -37.82 9.40 -24.64
CA LYS A 563 -37.23 10.75 -24.79
C LYS A 563 -36.39 11.23 -23.59
N VAL A 564 -35.70 10.33 -22.89
CA VAL A 564 -34.76 10.69 -21.81
C VAL A 564 -33.33 10.40 -22.23
N ALA A 565 -32.44 11.36 -21.92
CA ALA A 565 -31.02 11.23 -22.21
C ALA A 565 -30.36 10.26 -21.22
N THR A 566 -29.94 9.09 -21.73
CA THR A 566 -29.23 8.03 -21.00
C THR A 566 -27.75 8.02 -21.36
N ILE A 567 -26.91 7.57 -20.44
CA ILE A 567 -25.48 7.38 -20.73
C ILE A 567 -25.26 5.93 -21.19
N ASN A 568 -24.35 5.72 -22.13
CA ASN A 568 -23.74 4.42 -22.39
C ASN A 568 -22.33 4.40 -21.83
N TYR A 569 -21.87 3.23 -21.40
CA TYR A 569 -20.48 3.00 -21.06
C TYR A 569 -19.91 1.83 -21.84
N ASN A 570 -18.62 1.92 -22.16
CA ASN A 570 -17.91 0.81 -22.76
C ASN A 570 -17.66 -0.34 -21.74
N LEU A 571 -17.25 -1.49 -22.26
CA LEU A 571 -16.98 -2.71 -21.49
C LEU A 571 -15.91 -2.47 -20.40
N LEU A 572 -14.86 -1.71 -20.71
CA LEU A 572 -13.76 -1.44 -19.78
C LEU A 572 -14.23 -0.65 -18.56
N TYR A 573 -15.06 0.37 -18.79
CA TYR A 573 -15.65 1.16 -17.72
C TYR A 573 -16.49 0.27 -16.80
N TRP A 574 -17.33 -0.61 -17.35
CA TRP A 574 -18.13 -1.55 -16.55
C TRP A 574 -17.28 -2.50 -15.70
N LEU A 575 -16.16 -2.99 -16.25
CA LEU A 575 -15.23 -3.84 -15.51
C LEU A 575 -14.54 -3.08 -14.36
N GLU A 576 -14.13 -1.83 -14.57
CA GLU A 576 -13.56 -1.00 -13.49
C GLU A 576 -14.62 -0.58 -12.46
N GLN A 577 -15.85 -0.28 -12.88
CA GLN A 577 -16.98 -0.02 -11.97
C GLN A 577 -17.28 -1.21 -11.06
N LYS A 578 -17.19 -2.44 -11.60
CA LYS A 578 -17.26 -3.66 -10.80
C LYS A 578 -16.15 -3.70 -9.77
N LYS A 579 -14.90 -3.56 -10.23
CA LYS A 579 -13.71 -3.61 -9.37
C LYS A 579 -13.78 -2.56 -8.25
N TYR A 580 -14.25 -1.36 -8.57
CA TYR A 580 -14.49 -0.29 -7.59
C TYR A 580 -15.51 -0.71 -6.52
N LEU A 581 -16.66 -1.27 -6.92
CA LEU A 581 -17.68 -1.75 -5.97
C LEU A 581 -17.17 -2.91 -5.12
N GLU A 582 -16.49 -3.89 -5.72
CA GLU A 582 -15.90 -5.02 -5.00
C GLU A 582 -14.83 -4.55 -4.00
N THR A 583 -13.97 -3.61 -4.38
CA THR A 583 -12.93 -3.04 -3.50
C THR A 583 -13.57 -2.30 -2.33
N LYS A 584 -14.58 -1.48 -2.58
CA LYS A 584 -15.32 -0.75 -1.55
C LYS A 584 -16.04 -1.69 -0.59
N SER A 585 -16.73 -2.69 -1.12
CA SER A 585 -17.36 -3.72 -0.32
C SER A 585 -16.31 -4.45 0.51
N LYS A 586 -15.12 -4.77 -0.05
CA LYS A 586 -13.98 -5.37 0.69
C LYS A 586 -13.59 -4.48 1.88
N VAL A 587 -13.42 -3.17 1.70
CA VAL A 587 -13.06 -2.26 2.81
C VAL A 587 -14.09 -2.29 3.95
N VAL A 588 -15.39 -2.34 3.64
CA VAL A 588 -16.47 -2.29 4.66
C VAL A 588 -16.74 -3.65 5.30
N TYR A 589 -16.82 -4.73 4.52
CA TYR A 589 -17.08 -6.11 4.99
C TYR A 589 -15.99 -7.04 4.44
N LEU A 590 -14.94 -7.28 5.23
CA LEU A 590 -13.82 -8.12 4.79
C LEU A 590 -14.10 -9.62 4.97
N GLN A 591 -14.45 -10.29 3.87
CA GLN A 591 -13.90 -11.61 3.57
C GLN A 591 -12.60 -11.41 2.75
N ASN A 592 -11.52 -12.14 3.10
CA ASN A 592 -10.10 -12.18 2.68
C ASN A 592 -9.35 -10.89 2.25
N ASN A 593 -8.01 -10.98 2.16
CA ASN A 593 -7.14 -9.91 1.64
C ASN A 593 -7.50 -9.61 0.18
N ALA A 594 -7.28 -8.38 -0.29
CA ALA A 594 -7.63 -7.93 -1.64
C ALA A 594 -7.09 -8.83 -2.77
N GLU A 595 -6.01 -9.58 -2.50
CA GLU A 595 -5.36 -10.52 -3.43
C GLU A 595 -5.81 -11.99 -3.32
N GLU A 596 -6.51 -12.39 -2.24
CA GLU A 596 -6.83 -13.81 -1.95
C GLU A 596 -8.34 -14.07 -1.70
N VAL A 597 -9.19 -13.06 -1.90
CA VAL A 597 -10.62 -13.33 -2.15
C VAL A 597 -10.72 -13.70 -3.62
N GLU A 598 -11.15 -14.91 -3.96
CA GLU A 598 -11.63 -15.19 -5.31
C GLU A 598 -12.68 -14.13 -5.65
N ASN A 599 -12.36 -13.23 -6.59
CA ASN A 599 -13.31 -12.21 -7.01
C ASN A 599 -14.60 -12.89 -7.45
N SER A 600 -15.74 -12.21 -7.28
CA SER A 600 -17.02 -12.82 -7.64
C SER A 600 -16.98 -13.24 -9.11
N PRO A 601 -17.48 -14.45 -9.44
CA PRO A 601 -17.32 -15.02 -10.77
C PRO A 601 -18.02 -14.14 -11.80
N VAL A 602 -17.32 -13.86 -12.90
CA VAL A 602 -17.82 -13.00 -13.99
C VAL A 602 -17.96 -13.81 -15.27
N LEU A 603 -19.16 -13.76 -15.84
CA LEU A 603 -19.44 -14.22 -17.20
C LEU A 603 -19.59 -13.00 -18.11
N LEU A 604 -18.75 -12.90 -19.14
CA LEU A 604 -18.87 -11.87 -20.15
C LEU A 604 -19.76 -12.36 -21.28
N VAL A 605 -20.83 -11.62 -21.58
CA VAL A 605 -21.80 -12.01 -22.60
C VAL A 605 -21.89 -10.92 -23.65
N GLN A 606 -21.43 -11.23 -24.87
CA GLN A 606 -21.61 -10.37 -26.03
C GLN A 606 -22.88 -10.78 -26.79
N ARG A 607 -23.78 -9.83 -26.99
CA ARG A 607 -25.00 -10.03 -27.78
C ARG A 607 -24.74 -9.81 -29.27
N ASP A 608 -25.23 -10.73 -30.10
CA ASP A 608 -25.45 -10.58 -31.55
C ASP A 608 -24.23 -10.17 -32.43
N SER A 609 -22.97 -10.43 -32.02
CA SER A 609 -21.79 -10.12 -32.86
C SER A 609 -21.50 -11.17 -33.93
N THR A 610 -21.07 -10.72 -35.12
CA THR A 610 -20.64 -11.54 -36.27
C THR A 610 -19.13 -11.50 -36.50
N LYS A 611 -18.39 -10.66 -35.76
CA LYS A 611 -16.94 -10.49 -35.91
C LYS A 611 -16.19 -11.37 -34.91
N GLU A 612 -15.14 -12.05 -35.39
CA GLU A 612 -14.08 -12.58 -34.54
C GLU A 612 -13.24 -11.42 -34.03
N VAL A 613 -13.75 -10.63 -33.09
CA VAL A 613 -12.87 -9.78 -32.29
C VAL A 613 -12.31 -10.67 -31.17
N PRO A 614 -11.00 -10.94 -31.14
CA PRO A 614 -10.40 -11.66 -30.01
C PRO A 614 -10.56 -10.79 -28.77
N TYR A 615 -11.18 -11.32 -27.72
CA TYR A 615 -11.29 -10.65 -26.42
C TYR A 615 -9.92 -10.27 -25.82
N SER A 616 -8.81 -10.79 -26.38
CA SER A 616 -7.44 -10.64 -25.88
C SER A 616 -6.80 -9.26 -26.07
N GLU A 617 -7.24 -8.41 -27.01
CA GLU A 617 -6.61 -7.09 -27.18
C GLU A 617 -7.13 -6.01 -26.22
N VAL A 618 -8.38 -6.14 -25.74
CA VAL A 618 -9.04 -5.06 -24.99
C VAL A 618 -8.74 -5.09 -23.49
N CYS A 619 -8.43 -6.25 -22.90
CA CYS A 619 -8.58 -6.43 -21.44
C CYS A 619 -7.35 -6.93 -20.67
N ASN A 620 -6.16 -7.09 -21.26
CA ASN A 620 -5.05 -7.77 -20.56
C ASN A 620 -4.63 -7.12 -19.22
N SER A 621 -4.70 -5.78 -19.09
CA SER A 621 -4.37 -5.10 -17.84
C SER A 621 -5.47 -5.15 -16.77
N VAL A 622 -6.74 -5.31 -17.16
CA VAL A 622 -7.90 -5.36 -16.25
C VAL A 622 -8.22 -6.81 -15.84
N ARG A 623 -7.94 -7.78 -16.71
CA ARG A 623 -8.12 -9.23 -16.51
C ARG A 623 -7.35 -9.79 -15.33
N THR A 624 -6.14 -9.31 -15.07
CA THR A 624 -5.26 -9.84 -14.02
C THR A 624 -5.86 -9.79 -12.62
N ASN A 625 -6.87 -8.94 -12.40
CA ASN A 625 -7.48 -8.70 -11.09
C ASN A 625 -8.98 -9.03 -11.03
N LEU A 626 -9.58 -9.69 -12.03
CA LEU A 626 -10.99 -10.09 -12.05
C LEU A 626 -11.11 -11.59 -12.34
N ASN A 627 -12.04 -12.28 -11.66
CA ASN A 627 -12.30 -13.71 -11.84
C ASN A 627 -13.27 -13.94 -13.03
N ILE A 628 -12.76 -13.79 -14.25
CA ILE A 628 -13.54 -14.03 -15.47
C ILE A 628 -13.51 -15.53 -15.78
N LEU A 629 -14.65 -16.20 -15.61
CA LEU A 629 -14.76 -17.65 -15.78
C LEU A 629 -15.11 -18.07 -17.21
N GLY A 630 -15.67 -17.16 -18.00
CA GLY A 630 -16.02 -17.47 -19.39
C GLY A 630 -16.52 -16.27 -20.18
N GLU A 631 -16.33 -16.36 -21.49
CA GLU A 631 -16.72 -15.34 -22.47
C GLU A 631 -17.63 -15.99 -23.51
N PHE A 632 -18.85 -15.49 -23.64
CA PHE A 632 -19.91 -16.10 -24.41
C PHE A 632 -20.44 -15.13 -25.45
N LYS A 633 -20.70 -15.65 -26.65
CA LYS A 633 -21.41 -14.95 -27.72
C LYS A 633 -22.80 -15.55 -27.86
N LEU A 634 -23.83 -14.76 -27.57
CA LEU A 634 -25.21 -15.24 -27.57
C LEU A 634 -26.04 -14.52 -28.65
N CYS A 635 -26.89 -15.28 -29.34
CA CYS A 635 -27.99 -14.74 -30.11
C CYS A 635 -29.24 -14.67 -29.21
N LEU A 636 -29.81 -13.48 -29.02
CA LEU A 636 -31.02 -13.30 -28.21
C LEU A 636 -32.25 -12.88 -29.06
N LYS A 637 -32.20 -13.12 -30.38
CA LYS A 637 -33.27 -12.82 -31.35
C LYS A 637 -33.93 -14.11 -31.87
N LYS A 638 -35.23 -14.08 -32.20
CA LYS A 638 -35.92 -15.21 -32.84
C LYS A 638 -35.31 -15.56 -34.22
N SER A 639 -35.34 -16.84 -34.57
CA SER A 639 -34.76 -17.42 -35.80
C SER A 639 -35.31 -16.83 -37.11
N GLU A 640 -36.59 -16.44 -37.13
CA GLU A 640 -37.28 -15.85 -38.30
C GLU A 640 -36.71 -14.48 -38.72
N ASN A 641 -36.14 -13.73 -37.78
CA ASN A 641 -35.54 -12.41 -38.03
C ASN A 641 -34.00 -12.46 -38.14
N ASP A 642 -33.41 -13.65 -38.08
CA ASP A 642 -31.98 -13.85 -38.09
C ASP A 642 -31.47 -14.13 -39.52
N LYS A 643 -30.83 -13.12 -40.13
CA LYS A 643 -30.26 -13.18 -41.48
C LYS A 643 -28.92 -13.94 -41.57
N ARG A 644 -28.41 -14.51 -40.46
CA ARG A 644 -27.14 -15.26 -40.43
C ARG A 644 -27.27 -16.64 -41.10
N ASN A 645 -26.16 -17.20 -41.57
CA ASN A 645 -26.13 -18.53 -42.17
C ASN A 645 -26.39 -19.65 -41.13
N GLU A 646 -26.77 -20.84 -41.60
CA GLU A 646 -27.18 -21.98 -40.77
C GLU A 646 -26.05 -22.49 -39.84
N LYS A 647 -24.79 -22.45 -40.33
CA LYS A 647 -23.60 -22.82 -39.54
C LYS A 647 -23.42 -21.90 -38.31
N THR A 648 -23.57 -20.59 -38.50
CA THR A 648 -23.47 -19.60 -37.43
C THR A 648 -24.65 -19.70 -36.46
N LYS A 649 -25.86 -19.99 -36.96
CA LYS A 649 -27.03 -20.25 -36.11
C LYS A 649 -26.81 -21.43 -35.16
N ASN A 650 -26.34 -22.56 -35.68
CA ASN A 650 -26.03 -23.77 -34.90
C ASN A 650 -24.91 -23.50 -33.86
N LEU A 651 -23.87 -22.75 -34.22
CA LEU A 651 -22.81 -22.36 -33.28
C LEU A 651 -23.35 -21.51 -32.11
N LEU A 652 -24.20 -20.52 -32.41
CA LEU A 652 -24.80 -19.65 -31.39
C LEU A 652 -25.83 -20.40 -30.52
N GLU A 653 -26.52 -21.40 -31.05
CA GLU A 653 -27.35 -22.33 -30.28
C GLU A 653 -26.53 -23.13 -29.28
N LYS A 654 -25.44 -23.77 -29.74
CA LYS A 654 -24.53 -24.50 -28.84
C LYS A 654 -23.91 -23.58 -27.77
N SER A 655 -23.58 -22.34 -28.14
CA SER A 655 -23.08 -21.32 -27.21
C SER A 655 -24.11 -20.97 -26.12
N ARG A 656 -25.39 -20.85 -26.47
CA ARG A 656 -26.49 -20.64 -25.50
C ARG A 656 -26.63 -21.80 -24.52
N GLU A 657 -26.63 -23.04 -25.01
CA GLU A 657 -26.71 -24.23 -24.15
C GLU A 657 -25.50 -24.35 -23.23
N HIS A 658 -24.30 -24.08 -23.76
CA HIS A 658 -23.08 -24.07 -22.96
C HIS A 658 -23.10 -22.99 -21.87
N PHE A 659 -23.54 -21.77 -22.21
CA PHE A 659 -23.73 -20.70 -21.25
C PHE A 659 -24.72 -21.08 -20.14
N LYS A 660 -25.89 -21.62 -20.51
CA LYS A 660 -26.93 -22.06 -19.56
C LYS A 660 -26.39 -23.12 -18.61
N SER A 661 -25.71 -24.14 -19.13
CA SER A 661 -25.11 -25.20 -18.33
C SER A 661 -24.03 -24.69 -17.38
N MET A 662 -23.17 -23.78 -17.85
CA MET A 662 -22.14 -23.15 -17.01
C MET A 662 -22.77 -22.32 -15.89
N LEU A 663 -23.79 -21.51 -16.20
CA LEU A 663 -24.49 -20.70 -15.21
C LEU A 663 -25.18 -21.57 -14.14
N LEU A 664 -25.84 -22.66 -14.54
CA LEU A 664 -26.47 -23.59 -13.61
C LEU A 664 -25.44 -24.28 -12.69
N LEU A 665 -24.29 -24.67 -13.24
CA LEU A 665 -23.19 -25.21 -12.44
C LEU A 665 -22.69 -24.19 -11.40
N LEU A 666 -22.54 -22.93 -11.79
CA LEU A 666 -22.12 -21.87 -10.88
C LEU A 666 -23.17 -21.59 -9.80
N ILE A 667 -24.46 -21.59 -10.16
CA ILE A 667 -25.56 -21.48 -9.20
C ILE A 667 -25.46 -22.61 -8.17
N GLU A 668 -25.26 -23.85 -8.63
CA GLU A 668 -25.08 -25.00 -7.73
C GLU A 668 -23.91 -24.83 -6.76
N GLN A 669 -22.75 -24.40 -7.26
CA GLN A 669 -21.54 -24.16 -6.47
C GLN A 669 -21.69 -23.01 -5.46
N ASN A 670 -22.55 -22.04 -5.73
CA ASN A 670 -22.75 -20.85 -4.90
C ASN A 670 -23.92 -20.97 -3.91
N LYS A 671 -24.77 -22.01 -4.02
CA LYS A 671 -25.75 -22.32 -2.97
C LYS A 671 -25.05 -22.64 -1.66
N LYS A 672 -25.65 -22.21 -0.54
CA LYS A 672 -25.11 -22.45 0.80
C LYS A 672 -26.14 -23.11 1.68
N GLU A 673 -25.79 -24.24 2.27
CA GLU A 673 -26.59 -24.85 3.33
C GLU A 673 -26.30 -24.18 4.67
N VAL A 674 -27.34 -23.67 5.33
CA VAL A 674 -27.26 -23.13 6.68
C VAL A 674 -28.25 -23.84 7.60
N ARG A 675 -28.04 -23.77 8.91
CA ARG A 675 -29.01 -24.26 9.90
C ARG A 675 -29.73 -23.09 10.53
N LYS A 676 -31.07 -23.11 10.52
CA LYS A 676 -31.91 -22.01 11.01
C LYS A 676 -33.16 -22.51 11.71
N LYS A 677 -33.61 -21.77 12.72
CA LYS A 677 -34.80 -22.10 13.51
C LYS A 677 -36.06 -22.00 12.64
N LYS A 678 -37.11 -22.73 13.02
CA LYS A 678 -38.37 -22.77 12.28
C LYS A 678 -38.98 -21.38 12.03
N TRP A 679 -38.94 -20.48 13.02
CA TRP A 679 -39.45 -19.11 12.87
C TRP A 679 -38.67 -18.31 11.81
N TYR A 680 -37.36 -18.54 11.68
CA TYR A 680 -36.54 -17.89 10.67
C TYR A 680 -36.90 -18.40 9.27
N ILE A 681 -37.10 -19.71 9.12
CA ILE A 681 -37.50 -20.31 7.84
C ILE A 681 -38.86 -19.75 7.39
N ASN A 682 -39.81 -19.61 8.31
CA ASN A 682 -41.11 -19.00 8.01
C ASN A 682 -40.96 -17.52 7.58
N LEU A 683 -40.18 -16.73 8.32
CA LEU A 683 -39.90 -15.34 7.94
C LEU A 683 -39.22 -15.26 6.56
N PHE A 684 -38.21 -16.11 6.32
CA PHE A 684 -37.49 -16.15 5.06
C PHE A 684 -38.40 -16.51 3.88
N THR A 685 -39.32 -17.46 4.08
CA THR A 685 -40.31 -17.84 3.07
C THR A 685 -41.28 -16.68 2.78
N ASP A 686 -41.76 -15.99 3.82
CA ASP A 686 -42.61 -14.81 3.66
C ASP A 686 -41.88 -13.63 3.00
N ILE A 687 -40.57 -13.46 3.22
CA ILE A 687 -39.74 -12.46 2.53
C ILE A 687 -39.65 -12.77 1.04
N LEU A 688 -39.54 -14.05 0.68
CA LEU A 688 -39.51 -14.46 -0.71
C LEU A 688 -40.88 -14.31 -1.37
N ASP A 689 -41.99 -14.50 -0.66
CA ASP A 689 -43.33 -14.27 -1.21
C ASP A 689 -43.68 -12.78 -1.29
N GLU A 690 -43.55 -12.22 -2.49
CA GLU A 690 -43.78 -10.80 -2.78
C GLU A 690 -45.22 -10.33 -2.50
N THR A 691 -46.17 -11.26 -2.31
CA THR A 691 -47.57 -10.92 -1.99
C THR A 691 -47.82 -10.65 -0.52
N VAL A 692 -46.92 -11.09 0.37
CA VAL A 692 -47.10 -11.01 1.82
C VAL A 692 -46.81 -9.60 2.35
N TYR A 693 -45.84 -8.92 1.77
CA TYR A 693 -45.37 -7.62 2.21
C TYR A 693 -45.33 -6.62 1.05
N ASN A 694 -45.83 -5.41 1.32
CA ASN A 694 -45.83 -4.29 0.39
C ASN A 694 -44.58 -3.41 0.60
N HIS A 695 -44.66 -2.15 0.14
CA HIS A 695 -43.59 -1.16 0.26
C HIS A 695 -43.49 -0.50 1.66
N ASP A 696 -44.40 -0.78 2.58
CA ASP A 696 -44.40 -0.17 3.91
C ASP A 696 -43.38 -0.86 4.83
N PRO A 697 -42.68 -0.10 5.69
CA PRO A 697 -41.81 -0.70 6.69
C PRO A 697 -42.61 -1.37 7.80
N VAL A 698 -42.05 -2.43 8.36
CA VAL A 698 -42.49 -3.03 9.62
C VAL A 698 -41.49 -2.73 10.73
N ASN A 699 -41.93 -2.82 11.99
CA ASN A 699 -41.05 -2.68 13.14
C ASN A 699 -40.65 -4.04 13.71
N LEU A 700 -39.63 -4.05 14.58
CA LEU A 700 -39.10 -5.27 15.16
C LEU A 700 -40.15 -6.02 16.01
N ASN A 701 -40.96 -5.30 16.79
CA ASN A 701 -41.97 -5.88 17.68
C ASN A 701 -43.09 -6.61 16.93
N PHE A 702 -43.49 -6.10 15.76
CA PHE A 702 -44.45 -6.76 14.88
C PHE A 702 -43.94 -8.13 14.44
N LEU A 703 -42.68 -8.21 14.00
CA LEU A 703 -42.08 -9.48 13.55
C LEU A 703 -41.89 -10.47 14.70
N ILE A 704 -41.45 -10.00 15.86
CA ILE A 704 -41.36 -10.82 17.08
C ILE A 704 -42.72 -11.46 17.40
N THR A 705 -43.80 -10.70 17.27
CA THR A 705 -45.17 -11.18 17.56
C THR A 705 -45.68 -12.14 16.48
N LYS A 706 -45.56 -11.76 15.19
CA LYS A 706 -46.04 -12.57 14.05
C LYS A 706 -45.38 -13.96 14.03
N TYR A 707 -44.06 -14.02 14.22
CA TYR A 707 -43.30 -15.28 14.16
C TYR A 707 -43.08 -15.93 15.53
N LYS A 708 -43.69 -15.39 16.60
CA LYS A 708 -43.60 -15.91 17.97
C LYS A 708 -42.16 -16.14 18.44
N ILE A 709 -41.30 -15.15 18.22
CA ILE A 709 -39.86 -15.24 18.49
C ILE A 709 -39.63 -15.19 20.02
N PRO A 710 -39.02 -16.23 20.63
CA PRO A 710 -38.77 -16.26 22.07
C PRO A 710 -37.88 -15.09 22.52
N LYS A 711 -38.11 -14.57 23.74
CA LYS A 711 -37.33 -13.45 24.31
C LYS A 711 -35.81 -13.71 24.32
N ARG A 712 -35.40 -14.96 24.57
CA ARG A 712 -34.00 -15.38 24.53
C ARG A 712 -33.34 -15.25 23.14
N ASP A 713 -34.15 -15.24 22.07
CA ASP A 713 -33.69 -15.21 20.68
C ASP A 713 -33.72 -13.81 20.06
N HIS A 714 -34.23 -12.79 20.76
CA HIS A 714 -34.39 -11.43 20.21
C HIS A 714 -33.06 -10.83 19.72
N ILE A 715 -31.98 -11.01 20.47
CA ILE A 715 -30.65 -10.50 20.07
C ILE A 715 -30.08 -11.21 18.83
N TYR A 716 -30.36 -12.49 18.69
CA TYR A 716 -29.95 -13.29 17.52
C TYR A 716 -30.79 -12.95 16.30
N PHE A 717 -32.08 -12.66 16.51
CA PHE A 717 -32.96 -12.20 15.45
C PHE A 717 -32.51 -10.86 14.85
N ILE A 718 -32.03 -9.93 15.67
CA ILE A 718 -31.45 -8.67 15.18
C ILE A 718 -30.20 -8.93 14.32
N ASP A 719 -29.33 -9.86 14.73
CA ASP A 719 -28.18 -10.28 13.93
C ASP A 719 -28.60 -10.91 12.60
N ASP A 720 -29.63 -11.77 12.61
CA ASP A 720 -30.22 -12.36 11.40
C ASP A 720 -30.76 -11.30 10.43
N LEU A 721 -31.45 -10.26 10.91
CA LEU A 721 -31.92 -9.14 10.09
C LEU A 721 -30.75 -8.36 9.48
N LYS A 722 -29.66 -8.15 10.23
CA LYS A 722 -28.44 -7.51 9.71
C LYS A 722 -27.79 -8.35 8.62
N GLN A 723 -27.77 -9.68 8.76
CA GLN A 723 -27.25 -10.57 7.72
C GLN A 723 -28.11 -10.52 6.45
N LEU A 724 -29.44 -10.60 6.58
CA LEU A 724 -30.37 -10.47 5.45
C LEU A 724 -30.25 -9.11 4.75
N HIS A 725 -30.04 -8.04 5.53
CA HIS A 725 -29.77 -6.72 4.98
C HIS A 725 -28.46 -6.70 4.18
N ARG A 726 -27.36 -7.21 4.73
CA ARG A 726 -26.06 -7.28 4.02
C ARG A 726 -26.12 -8.10 2.73
N GLN A 727 -26.99 -9.10 2.67
CA GLN A 727 -27.24 -9.91 1.47
C GLN A 727 -28.08 -9.18 0.41
N GLY A 728 -28.78 -8.10 0.78
CA GLY A 728 -29.68 -7.35 -0.10
C GLY A 728 -31.04 -8.04 -0.27
N LEU A 729 -31.46 -8.87 0.69
CA LEU A 729 -32.78 -9.50 0.70
C LEU A 729 -33.83 -8.63 1.38
N ILE A 730 -33.41 -7.82 2.36
CA ILE A 730 -34.23 -6.84 3.05
C ILE A 730 -33.47 -5.52 3.20
N LEU A 731 -34.17 -4.45 3.56
CA LEU A 731 -33.53 -3.21 4.01
C LEU A 731 -33.80 -3.00 5.50
N TYR A 732 -32.74 -2.98 6.31
CA TYR A 732 -32.83 -2.77 7.75
C TYR A 732 -31.84 -1.70 8.19
N TYR A 733 -32.37 -0.58 8.67
CA TYR A 733 -31.58 0.56 9.16
C TYR A 733 -31.91 0.76 10.65
N ASN A 734 -30.99 0.31 11.53
CA ASN A 734 -31.20 0.22 12.98
C ASN A 734 -31.65 1.53 13.63
N ASP A 735 -31.17 2.67 13.12
CA ASP A 735 -31.35 3.99 13.76
C ASP A 735 -32.83 4.43 13.78
N ASN A 736 -33.66 3.85 12.91
CA ASN A 736 -35.09 4.19 12.78
C ASN A 736 -36.04 3.05 13.17
N ASP A 737 -35.54 1.87 13.57
CA ASP A 737 -36.32 0.64 13.84
C ASP A 737 -37.33 0.28 12.73
N LYS A 738 -36.98 0.58 11.48
CA LYS A 738 -37.80 0.33 10.28
C LYS A 738 -37.15 -0.75 9.41
N ILE A 739 -37.95 -1.74 9.02
CA ILE A 739 -37.53 -2.90 8.24
C ILE A 739 -38.42 -2.99 7.00
N TRP A 740 -37.82 -2.87 5.81
CA TRP A 740 -38.52 -3.15 4.56
C TRP A 740 -38.22 -4.57 4.11
N LEU A 741 -39.24 -5.43 4.19
CA LEU A 741 -39.12 -6.86 3.87
C LEU A 741 -39.26 -7.15 2.38
N ASN A 742 -39.84 -6.23 1.59
CA ASN A 742 -39.95 -6.33 0.14
C ASN A 742 -39.22 -5.16 -0.55
N PRO A 743 -37.90 -5.28 -0.79
CA PRO A 743 -37.13 -4.19 -1.38
C PRO A 743 -37.52 -3.86 -2.83
N SER A 744 -37.99 -4.86 -3.60
CA SER A 744 -38.49 -4.67 -4.97
C SER A 744 -39.71 -3.74 -4.98
N SER A 745 -40.71 -4.03 -4.13
CA SER A 745 -41.89 -3.18 -3.99
C SER A 745 -41.54 -1.78 -3.52
N LEU A 746 -40.59 -1.62 -2.59
CA LEU A 746 -40.16 -0.30 -2.14
C LEU A 746 -39.51 0.49 -3.27
N VAL A 747 -38.56 -0.11 -3.99
CA VAL A 747 -37.87 0.57 -5.11
C VAL A 747 -38.87 0.96 -6.20
N ASN A 748 -39.84 0.10 -6.51
CA ASN A 748 -40.92 0.43 -7.43
C ASN A 748 -41.72 1.63 -6.93
N TYR A 749 -42.19 1.60 -5.68
CA TYR A 749 -42.96 2.69 -5.08
C TYR A 749 -42.18 4.02 -5.04
N ILE A 750 -40.88 3.98 -4.74
CA ILE A 750 -40.03 5.18 -4.79
C ILE A 750 -40.04 5.78 -6.19
N ASN A 751 -39.93 4.98 -7.25
CA ASN A 751 -39.87 5.50 -8.62
C ASN A 751 -41.25 5.87 -9.19
N THR A 752 -42.32 5.19 -8.77
CA THR A 752 -43.68 5.42 -9.30
C THR A 752 -44.45 6.48 -8.53
N ASP A 753 -44.20 6.64 -7.22
CA ASP A 753 -45.05 7.41 -6.30
C ASP A 753 -44.33 8.53 -5.55
N VAL A 754 -43.10 8.29 -5.09
CA VAL A 754 -42.32 9.28 -4.32
C VAL A 754 -41.55 10.22 -5.24
N LEU A 755 -40.72 9.67 -6.11
CA LEU A 755 -39.82 10.32 -7.05
C LEU A 755 -40.32 10.14 -8.48
N LYS A 756 -41.59 10.51 -8.73
CA LYS A 756 -42.24 10.33 -10.04
C LYS A 756 -41.42 10.98 -11.15
N LYS A 757 -40.94 10.16 -12.10
CA LYS A 757 -40.09 10.59 -13.23
C LYS A 757 -40.64 11.82 -13.97
N GLN A 758 -41.94 11.84 -14.29
CA GLN A 758 -42.57 12.98 -14.99
C GLN A 758 -42.56 14.28 -14.17
N VAL A 759 -42.73 14.19 -12.86
CA VAL A 759 -42.70 15.33 -11.94
C VAL A 759 -41.28 15.88 -11.83
N LEU A 760 -40.29 14.98 -11.68
CA LEU A 760 -38.89 15.36 -11.59
C LEU A 760 -38.38 16.02 -12.87
N ILE A 761 -38.74 15.50 -14.05
CA ILE A 761 -38.38 16.12 -15.34
C ILE A 761 -39.02 17.51 -15.46
N ARG A 762 -40.32 17.66 -15.13
CA ARG A 762 -40.99 18.98 -15.15
C ARG A 762 -40.35 19.99 -14.23
N ASN A 763 -39.94 19.56 -13.04
CA ASN A 763 -39.33 20.43 -12.03
C ASN A 763 -37.80 20.47 -12.09
N LYS A 764 -37.18 19.92 -13.16
CA LYS A 764 -35.73 19.89 -13.36
C LYS A 764 -34.96 19.34 -12.15
N GLY A 765 -35.48 18.29 -11.50
CA GLY A 765 -34.87 17.64 -10.34
C GLY A 765 -35.06 18.36 -9.00
N LEU A 766 -35.85 19.44 -8.94
CA LEU A 766 -36.16 20.18 -7.70
C LEU A 766 -37.55 19.80 -7.17
N LEU A 767 -37.67 19.54 -5.87
CA LEU A 767 -38.95 19.23 -5.22
C LEU A 767 -39.21 20.18 -4.03
N PRO A 768 -40.43 20.73 -3.89
CA PRO A 768 -40.87 21.39 -2.66
C PRO A 768 -40.84 20.43 -1.45
N LEU A 769 -40.67 20.95 -0.23
CA LEU A 769 -40.62 20.12 0.98
C LEU A 769 -41.92 19.31 1.18
N GLU A 770 -43.06 19.94 0.90
CA GLU A 770 -44.40 19.35 1.05
C GLU A 770 -44.60 18.11 0.19
N SER A 771 -43.80 17.95 -0.87
CA SER A 771 -43.87 16.79 -1.77
C SER A 771 -43.46 15.48 -1.09
N LEU A 772 -42.62 15.56 -0.04
CA LEU A 772 -42.12 14.39 0.69
C LEU A 772 -42.69 14.27 2.12
N GLU A 773 -43.38 15.30 2.64
CA GLU A 773 -44.02 15.28 3.98
C GLU A 773 -44.97 14.09 4.15
N LYS A 774 -45.77 13.77 3.12
CA LYS A 774 -46.69 12.62 3.11
C LYS A 774 -45.99 11.25 3.22
N HIS A 775 -44.67 11.21 3.11
CA HIS A 775 -43.84 9.99 3.19
C HIS A 775 -42.89 9.99 4.41
N GLU A 776 -42.96 11.00 5.28
CA GLU A 776 -42.13 11.04 6.49
C GLU A 776 -42.53 9.95 7.50
N SER A 777 -43.83 9.65 7.61
CA SER A 777 -44.35 8.59 8.50
C SER A 777 -43.79 7.21 8.11
N SER A 778 -43.66 6.92 6.82
CA SER A 778 -43.04 5.69 6.32
C SER A 778 -41.50 5.72 6.40
N GLY A 779 -40.88 6.85 6.73
CA GLY A 779 -39.42 6.99 6.88
C GLY A 779 -38.63 6.90 5.58
N ILE A 780 -39.31 6.96 4.44
CA ILE A 780 -38.68 6.92 3.11
C ILE A 780 -37.83 8.17 2.89
N THR A 781 -38.27 9.35 3.37
CA THR A 781 -37.48 10.58 3.26
C THR A 781 -36.12 10.46 3.94
N GLN A 782 -36.08 9.96 5.19
CA GLN A 782 -34.84 9.71 5.94
C GLN A 782 -33.97 8.64 5.28
N LEU A 783 -34.60 7.61 4.69
CA LEU A 783 -33.89 6.61 3.89
C LEU A 783 -33.20 7.26 2.69
N LEU A 784 -33.90 8.07 1.92
CA LEU A 784 -33.35 8.74 0.73
C LEU A 784 -32.21 9.71 1.09
N GLU A 785 -32.32 10.44 2.20
CA GLU A 785 -31.26 11.33 2.70
C GLU A 785 -30.03 10.54 3.17
N SER A 786 -30.22 9.53 4.04
CA SER A 786 -29.12 8.69 4.56
C SER A 786 -28.40 7.92 3.45
N GLN A 787 -29.12 7.54 2.39
CA GLN A 787 -28.57 6.90 1.20
C GLN A 787 -28.10 7.90 0.13
N LYS A 788 -28.02 9.20 0.45
CA LYS A 788 -27.48 10.26 -0.42
C LYS A 788 -28.15 10.31 -1.79
N VAL A 789 -29.46 10.03 -1.81
CA VAL A 789 -30.32 10.07 -3.01
C VAL A 789 -30.86 11.47 -3.24
N ILE A 790 -31.25 12.12 -2.13
CA ILE A 790 -31.72 13.49 -2.08
C ILE A 790 -30.94 14.24 -1.02
N PHE A 791 -30.91 15.57 -1.13
CA PHE A 791 -30.49 16.42 -0.04
C PHE A 791 -31.32 17.69 0.00
N LYS A 792 -31.46 18.27 1.19
CA LYS A 792 -32.20 19.50 1.43
C LYS A 792 -31.25 20.69 1.32
N THR A 793 -31.62 21.70 0.54
CA THR A 793 -30.84 22.94 0.41
C THR A 793 -31.74 24.15 0.18
N HIS A 794 -31.23 25.33 0.55
CA HIS A 794 -31.83 26.61 0.19
C HIS A 794 -31.67 26.87 -1.31
N TYR A 795 -32.76 27.27 -1.97
CA TYR A 795 -32.78 27.65 -3.38
C TYR A 795 -33.66 28.91 -3.54
N GLY A 796 -33.03 30.06 -3.81
CA GLY A 796 -33.72 31.35 -3.74
C GLY A 796 -33.99 31.75 -2.28
N ASN A 797 -35.27 31.87 -1.89
CA ASN A 797 -35.73 32.15 -0.51
C ASN A 797 -36.47 30.96 0.13
N THR A 798 -36.41 29.77 -0.49
CA THR A 798 -37.19 28.60 -0.06
C THR A 798 -36.30 27.37 0.06
N PHE A 799 -36.63 26.46 0.96
CA PHE A 799 -36.00 25.15 1.03
C PHE A 799 -36.60 24.20 0.00
N LYS A 800 -35.75 23.45 -0.69
CA LYS A 800 -36.16 22.43 -1.64
C LYS A 800 -35.30 21.17 -1.48
N TYR A 801 -35.88 20.04 -1.84
CA TYR A 801 -35.15 18.81 -2.06
C TYR A 801 -34.56 18.82 -3.48
N VAL A 802 -33.28 18.52 -3.58
CA VAL A 802 -32.58 18.34 -4.85
C VAL A 802 -32.41 16.84 -5.08
N VAL A 803 -32.76 16.38 -6.27
CA VAL A 803 -32.54 15.02 -6.74
C VAL A 803 -31.50 15.06 -7.87
N PRO A 804 -30.20 14.92 -7.57
CA PRO A 804 -29.12 15.22 -8.52
C PRO A 804 -29.21 14.46 -9.85
N SER A 805 -29.65 13.19 -9.83
CA SER A 805 -29.77 12.35 -11.03
C SER A 805 -30.82 12.83 -12.05
N TYR A 806 -31.75 13.70 -11.62
CA TYR A 806 -32.82 14.24 -12.46
C TYR A 806 -32.66 15.72 -12.77
N LEU A 807 -31.51 16.31 -12.42
CA LEU A 807 -31.15 17.65 -12.86
C LEU A 807 -31.02 17.71 -14.38
N GLU A 808 -31.23 18.89 -14.96
CA GLU A 808 -30.98 19.10 -16.39
C GLU A 808 -29.49 19.04 -16.70
N LEU A 809 -29.13 18.65 -17.93
CA LEU A 809 -27.77 18.79 -18.42
C LEU A 809 -27.46 20.27 -18.67
N SER A 810 -26.23 20.67 -18.39
CA SER A 810 -25.74 22.04 -18.63
C SER A 810 -26.06 22.55 -20.04
N LYS A 811 -25.86 21.71 -21.07
CA LYS A 811 -26.14 22.01 -22.49
C LYS A 811 -27.60 22.37 -22.80
N ASN A 812 -28.54 21.94 -21.95
CA ASN A 812 -29.98 22.16 -22.12
C ASN A 812 -30.50 23.38 -21.33
N ASP A 813 -29.68 23.96 -20.46
CA ASP A 813 -30.05 25.15 -19.68
C ASP A 813 -29.78 26.41 -20.50
N ARG A 814 -30.84 27.16 -20.82
CA ARG A 814 -30.75 28.39 -21.64
C ARG A 814 -29.95 29.49 -20.96
N ASP A 815 -29.93 29.48 -19.63
CA ASP A 815 -29.24 30.50 -18.84
C ASP A 815 -27.78 30.11 -18.53
N TYR A 816 -27.31 28.96 -19.04
CA TYR A 816 -25.95 28.46 -18.77
C TYR A 816 -24.88 29.50 -19.12
N SER A 817 -24.99 30.15 -20.29
CA SER A 817 -24.03 31.16 -20.73
C SER A 817 -23.94 32.35 -19.79
N PHE A 818 -25.02 32.70 -19.09
CA PHE A 818 -25.03 33.76 -18.09
C PHE A 818 -24.23 33.35 -16.84
N PHE A 819 -24.43 32.12 -16.36
CA PHE A 819 -23.71 31.59 -15.20
C PHE A 819 -22.22 31.34 -15.47
N SER A 820 -21.86 30.95 -16.70
CA SER A 820 -20.48 30.61 -17.07
C SER A 820 -19.68 31.78 -17.64
N TYR A 821 -20.29 32.96 -17.85
CA TYR A 821 -19.66 34.09 -18.55
C TYR A 821 -18.34 34.57 -17.93
N THR A 822 -18.26 34.59 -16.60
CA THR A 822 -17.09 35.06 -15.85
C THR A 822 -16.02 33.99 -15.65
N ILE A 823 -16.30 32.75 -16.04
CA ILE A 823 -15.49 31.58 -15.76
C ILE A 823 -14.49 31.36 -16.89
N LYS A 824 -13.21 31.31 -16.53
CA LYS A 824 -12.08 31.22 -17.49
C LYS A 824 -11.70 29.75 -17.78
N SER A 825 -10.56 29.57 -18.46
CA SER A 825 -9.91 28.28 -18.68
C SER A 825 -9.77 27.47 -17.38
N PRO A 826 -9.79 26.12 -17.45
CA PRO A 826 -9.70 25.30 -16.25
C PRO A 826 -8.42 25.57 -15.47
N ILE A 827 -8.54 25.61 -14.15
CA ILE A 827 -7.42 25.70 -13.21
C ILE A 827 -6.61 24.41 -13.25
N PHE A 828 -7.28 23.27 -13.27
CA PHE A 828 -6.68 21.97 -13.55
C PHE A 828 -7.74 20.99 -14.07
N ILE A 829 -7.25 19.91 -14.68
CA ILE A 829 -8.02 18.83 -15.27
C ILE A 829 -7.52 17.53 -14.67
N LEU A 830 -8.43 16.72 -14.14
CA LEU A 830 -8.19 15.34 -13.73
C LEU A 830 -8.79 14.43 -14.81
N LYS A 831 -7.95 13.69 -15.52
CA LYS A 831 -8.35 12.77 -16.58
C LYS A 831 -8.13 11.34 -16.13
N PHE A 832 -9.15 10.51 -16.21
CA PHE A 832 -9.09 9.10 -15.88
C PHE A 832 -9.02 8.31 -17.18
N LYS A 833 -8.15 7.30 -17.24
CA LYS A 833 -8.03 6.48 -18.45
C LYS A 833 -9.28 5.62 -18.66
N ASN A 834 -9.78 5.01 -17.59
CA ASN A 834 -10.77 3.96 -17.70
C ASN A 834 -12.07 4.26 -16.93
N PHE A 835 -12.02 5.03 -15.83
CA PHE A 835 -13.12 4.99 -14.86
C PHE A 835 -13.33 6.23 -13.97
N ILE A 836 -14.59 6.65 -13.86
CA ILE A 836 -15.11 7.56 -12.83
C ILE A 836 -16.37 6.93 -12.21
N PRO A 837 -16.50 6.81 -10.88
CA PRO A 837 -17.66 6.17 -10.24
C PRO A 837 -19.01 6.81 -10.53
N PHE A 838 -20.04 5.96 -10.62
CA PHE A 838 -21.42 6.41 -10.61
C PHE A 838 -21.75 7.27 -9.40
N GLY A 839 -22.50 8.36 -9.63
CA GLY A 839 -22.97 9.24 -8.57
C GLY A 839 -21.88 10.11 -7.94
N LEU A 840 -20.66 10.15 -8.47
CA LEU A 840 -19.64 11.10 -8.01
C LEU A 840 -20.15 12.54 -8.06
N ILE A 841 -20.83 12.92 -9.16
CA ILE A 841 -21.46 14.23 -9.25
C ILE A 841 -22.49 14.45 -8.13
N ASN A 842 -23.32 13.46 -7.81
CA ASN A 842 -24.30 13.56 -6.73
C ASN A 842 -23.60 13.81 -5.39
N LEU A 843 -22.50 13.09 -5.11
CA LEU A 843 -21.72 13.27 -3.89
C LEU A 843 -21.09 14.67 -3.82
N LEU A 844 -20.54 15.16 -4.94
CA LEU A 844 -20.00 16.51 -5.06
C LEU A 844 -21.10 17.56 -4.83
N THR A 845 -22.27 17.39 -5.46
CA THR A 845 -23.43 18.27 -5.31
C THR A 845 -23.92 18.29 -3.86
N ILE A 846 -24.03 17.14 -3.20
CA ILE A 846 -24.47 17.05 -1.80
C ILE A 846 -23.46 17.74 -0.88
N PHE A 847 -22.16 17.51 -1.10
CA PHE A 847 -21.11 18.04 -0.23
C PHE A 847 -20.91 19.55 -0.40
N PHE A 848 -20.67 20.01 -1.64
CA PHE A 848 -20.41 21.42 -1.92
C PHE A 848 -21.69 22.26 -2.07
N GLY A 849 -22.84 21.63 -2.32
CA GLY A 849 -24.13 22.33 -2.49
C GLY A 849 -24.72 22.90 -1.21
N ILE A 850 -24.17 22.58 -0.03
CA ILE A 850 -24.57 23.17 1.25
C ILE A 850 -24.09 24.64 1.38
N ASN A 851 -23.11 25.07 0.58
CA ASN A 851 -22.56 26.43 0.64
C ASN A 851 -23.63 27.54 0.44
N PRO A 852 -23.54 28.68 1.14
CA PRO A 852 -24.71 29.56 1.39
C PRO A 852 -25.02 30.64 0.34
N GLU A 853 -24.08 31.06 -0.53
CA GLU A 853 -24.25 32.35 -1.25
C GLU A 853 -24.81 32.24 -2.68
N GLN A 854 -24.12 31.57 -3.61
CA GLN A 854 -24.62 31.32 -4.98
C GLN A 854 -24.33 29.88 -5.36
N LYS A 855 -25.31 29.22 -5.97
CA LYS A 855 -25.16 27.84 -6.43
C LYS A 855 -26.14 27.48 -7.53
N LYS A 856 -25.70 26.61 -8.42
CA LYS A 856 -26.48 26.05 -9.50
C LYS A 856 -25.99 24.63 -9.77
N PHE A 857 -26.94 23.73 -9.99
CA PHE A 857 -26.69 22.30 -10.08
C PHE A 857 -27.14 21.79 -11.44
N TRP A 858 -26.30 21.00 -12.08
CA TRP A 858 -26.62 20.23 -13.27
C TRP A 858 -26.24 18.77 -13.04
N ARG A 859 -26.69 17.89 -13.94
CA ARG A 859 -26.38 16.45 -13.86
C ARG A 859 -24.92 16.14 -14.19
N ASP A 860 -24.24 17.06 -14.87
CA ASP A 860 -22.86 16.98 -15.35
C ASP A 860 -21.94 18.04 -14.72
N GLN A 861 -22.49 19.04 -14.02
CA GLN A 861 -21.71 20.15 -13.47
C GLN A 861 -22.27 20.71 -12.16
N LEU A 862 -21.41 21.35 -11.38
CA LEU A 862 -21.78 22.05 -10.15
C LEU A 862 -21.10 23.42 -10.12
N LEU A 863 -21.90 24.47 -9.92
CA LEU A 863 -21.43 25.84 -9.68
C LEU A 863 -21.76 26.24 -8.24
N PHE A 864 -20.78 26.78 -7.52
CA PHE A 864 -20.98 27.25 -6.15
C PHE A 864 -19.99 28.35 -5.77
N THR A 865 -20.36 29.17 -4.80
CA THR A 865 -19.44 30.13 -4.17
C THR A 865 -18.65 29.47 -3.05
N PHE A 866 -17.34 29.67 -3.04
CA PHE A 866 -16.42 29.26 -1.98
C PHE A 866 -15.44 30.40 -1.69
N ASN A 867 -15.36 30.85 -0.43
CA ASN A 867 -14.57 32.02 -0.04
C ASN A 867 -14.79 33.25 -0.93
N LYS A 868 -16.07 33.54 -1.27
CA LYS A 868 -16.51 34.63 -2.17
C LYS A 868 -16.10 34.48 -3.64
N LYS A 869 -15.50 33.35 -4.03
CA LYS A 869 -15.10 33.03 -5.41
C LYS A 869 -16.08 32.05 -6.03
N LEU A 870 -16.34 32.20 -7.31
CA LEU A 870 -17.27 31.34 -8.04
C LEU A 870 -16.51 30.16 -8.65
N ILE A 871 -16.79 28.95 -8.14
CA ILE A 871 -16.14 27.70 -8.54
C ILE A 871 -17.11 26.87 -9.37
N LEU A 872 -16.64 26.38 -10.51
CA LEU A 872 -17.35 25.43 -11.37
C LEU A 872 -16.55 24.13 -11.44
N ILE A 873 -17.21 23.02 -11.10
CA ILE A 873 -16.70 21.67 -11.30
C ILE A 873 -17.50 21.05 -12.44
N GLU A 874 -16.83 20.74 -13.55
CA GLU A 874 -17.42 20.09 -14.72
C GLU A 874 -16.98 18.62 -14.79
N LEU A 875 -17.94 17.71 -14.90
CA LEU A 875 -17.70 16.28 -15.08
C LEU A 875 -18.04 15.87 -16.51
N LYS A 876 -17.01 15.60 -17.31
CA LYS A 876 -17.15 15.12 -18.69
C LYS A 876 -17.04 13.60 -18.72
N ILE A 877 -18.17 12.94 -18.90
CA ILE A 877 -18.23 11.48 -18.85
C ILE A 877 -17.66 10.86 -20.12
N GLU A 878 -17.82 11.52 -21.26
CA GLU A 878 -17.34 11.07 -22.57
C GLU A 878 -15.81 10.97 -22.61
N SER A 879 -15.14 11.96 -22.03
CA SER A 879 -13.68 12.02 -21.94
C SER A 879 -13.11 11.51 -20.62
N LEU A 880 -13.99 11.13 -19.67
CA LEU A 880 -13.66 10.75 -18.28
C LEU A 880 -12.78 11.79 -17.59
N GLU A 881 -13.26 13.04 -17.57
CA GLU A 881 -12.54 14.19 -17.01
C GLU A 881 -13.34 14.92 -15.93
N ILE A 882 -12.62 15.42 -14.93
CA ILE A 882 -13.12 16.40 -13.96
C ILE A 882 -12.33 17.68 -14.17
N ARG A 883 -13.00 18.76 -14.54
CA ARG A 883 -12.39 20.06 -14.80
C ARG A 883 -12.80 21.04 -13.72
N LEU A 884 -11.82 21.69 -13.09
CA LEU A 884 -12.06 22.73 -12.10
C LEU A 884 -11.85 24.09 -12.74
N HIS A 885 -12.83 24.98 -12.62
CA HIS A 885 -12.76 26.35 -13.09
C HIS A 885 -13.08 27.33 -11.96
N CYS A 886 -12.58 28.56 -12.10
CA CYS A 886 -12.92 29.66 -11.20
C CYS A 886 -12.96 30.97 -11.98
N ASN A 887 -13.77 31.92 -11.50
CA ASN A 887 -13.79 33.29 -12.02
C ASN A 887 -12.50 34.08 -11.65
N GLU A 888 -11.91 33.78 -10.50
CA GLU A 888 -10.75 34.47 -9.92
C GLU A 888 -9.60 33.51 -9.56
N SER A 889 -8.45 34.07 -9.17
CA SER A 889 -7.33 33.27 -8.66
C SER A 889 -7.64 32.64 -7.31
N ILE A 890 -7.46 31.32 -7.21
CA ILE A 890 -7.55 30.57 -5.96
C ILE A 890 -6.15 30.27 -5.39
N THR A 891 -6.05 30.22 -4.05
CA THR A 891 -4.79 29.96 -3.35
C THR A 891 -4.35 28.51 -3.52
N LEU A 892 -3.10 28.20 -3.14
CA LEU A 892 -2.57 26.84 -3.20
C LEU A 892 -3.36 25.89 -2.27
N GLU A 893 -3.73 26.39 -1.09
CA GLU A 893 -4.51 25.67 -0.07
C GLU A 893 -5.90 25.33 -0.58
N GLU A 894 -6.58 26.29 -1.22
CA GLU A 894 -7.90 26.07 -1.80
C GLU A 894 -7.85 25.01 -2.92
N LYS A 895 -6.83 25.07 -3.78
CA LYS A 895 -6.59 24.03 -4.82
C LYS A 895 -6.41 22.65 -4.22
N LYS A 896 -5.55 22.55 -3.20
CA LYS A 896 -5.28 21.28 -2.50
C LYS A 896 -6.56 20.73 -1.86
N TYR A 897 -7.28 21.56 -1.10
CA TYR A 897 -8.53 21.18 -0.45
C TYR A 897 -9.54 20.59 -1.44
N ILE A 898 -9.79 21.29 -2.56
CA ILE A 898 -10.76 20.84 -3.57
C ILE A 898 -10.30 19.53 -4.21
N PHE A 899 -9.02 19.41 -4.57
CA PHE A 899 -8.47 18.16 -5.12
C PHE A 899 -8.65 16.99 -4.14
N TYR A 900 -8.23 17.13 -2.89
CA TYR A 900 -8.34 16.07 -1.90
C TYR A 900 -9.80 15.69 -1.59
N THR A 901 -10.70 16.68 -1.59
CA THR A 901 -12.13 16.43 -1.43
C THR A 901 -12.69 15.64 -2.61
N ILE A 902 -12.33 15.98 -3.85
CA ILE A 902 -12.73 15.23 -5.05
C ILE A 902 -12.23 13.78 -4.97
N ILE A 903 -10.97 13.56 -4.58
CA ILE A 903 -10.41 12.20 -4.43
C ILE A 903 -11.08 11.43 -3.29
N ALA A 904 -11.38 12.07 -2.17
CA ALA A 904 -12.10 11.45 -1.05
C ALA A 904 -13.52 11.02 -1.45
N LEU A 905 -14.25 11.88 -2.18
CA LEU A 905 -15.58 11.58 -2.69
C LEU A 905 -15.56 10.56 -3.83
N TYR A 906 -14.51 10.56 -4.67
CA TYR A 906 -14.26 9.50 -5.66
C TYR A 906 -14.17 8.13 -4.97
N LYS A 907 -13.58 8.07 -3.78
CA LYS A 907 -13.53 6.85 -2.95
C LYS A 907 -14.79 6.61 -2.10
N ASP A 908 -15.84 7.41 -2.30
CA ASP A 908 -17.11 7.38 -1.56
C ASP A 908 -16.93 7.51 -0.04
N LYS A 909 -15.98 8.33 0.41
CA LYS A 909 -15.83 8.64 1.84
C LYS A 909 -17.03 9.44 2.34
N ASN A 910 -17.56 9.04 3.49
CA ASN A 910 -18.84 9.57 3.97
C ASN A 910 -18.77 11.01 4.48
N THR A 911 -17.61 11.43 4.99
CA THR A 911 -17.42 12.71 5.71
C THR A 911 -16.08 13.37 5.34
N PRO A 912 -15.93 13.99 4.15
CA PRO A 912 -14.74 14.79 3.82
C PRO A 912 -14.43 15.85 4.87
N PHE A 913 -13.16 16.25 4.95
CA PHE A 913 -12.78 17.38 5.79
C PHE A 913 -13.52 18.64 5.35
N THR A 914 -13.90 19.49 6.29
CA THR A 914 -14.20 20.89 6.01
C THR A 914 -12.91 21.63 5.65
N PHE A 915 -13.01 22.85 5.12
CA PHE A 915 -11.82 23.63 4.79
C PHE A 915 -10.98 23.96 6.03
N GLU A 916 -11.63 24.31 7.15
CA GLU A 916 -10.96 24.58 8.43
C GLU A 916 -10.23 23.35 8.97
N GLU A 917 -10.91 22.21 8.96
CA GLU A 917 -10.36 20.91 9.30
C GLU A 917 -9.15 20.55 8.42
N PHE A 918 -9.22 20.81 7.11
CA PHE A 918 -8.11 20.60 6.19
C PHE A 918 -6.89 21.48 6.53
N LEU A 919 -7.10 22.74 6.92
CA LEU A 919 -6.02 23.62 7.34
C LEU A 919 -5.35 23.12 8.63
N ILE A 920 -6.15 22.67 9.62
CA ILE A 920 -5.61 22.07 10.86
C ILE A 920 -4.79 20.81 10.53
N TRP A 921 -5.31 19.92 9.67
CA TRP A 921 -4.58 18.71 9.23
C TRP A 921 -3.26 19.05 8.54
N LYS A 922 -3.25 20.07 7.67
CA LYS A 922 -2.04 20.53 7.00
C LYS A 922 -1.00 20.96 8.04
N ASP A 923 -1.39 21.79 8.99
CA ASP A 923 -0.51 22.33 10.02
C ASP A 923 0.11 21.21 10.87
N TYR A 924 -0.68 20.18 11.20
CA TYR A 924 -0.21 18.96 11.88
C TYR A 924 0.85 18.17 11.09
N ASN A 925 0.79 18.14 9.76
CA ASN A 925 1.79 17.47 8.93
C ASN A 925 3.05 18.31 8.69
N THR A 926 2.97 19.63 8.85
CA THR A 926 4.06 20.55 8.56
C THR A 926 4.92 20.89 9.78
N ASN A 927 4.37 20.88 10.99
CA ASN A 927 5.08 21.24 12.22
C ASN A 927 5.23 20.05 13.17
N ASP A 928 6.47 19.66 13.46
CA ASP A 928 6.80 18.62 14.45
C ASP A 928 6.41 19.03 15.90
N ASP A 929 6.07 20.30 16.15
CA ASP A 929 5.87 20.91 17.48
C ASP A 929 4.40 21.14 17.93
N LEU A 930 3.39 20.67 17.19
CA LEU A 930 1.98 20.88 17.57
C LEU A 930 1.42 19.82 18.54
N SER A 931 2.25 19.23 19.41
CA SER A 931 1.82 18.19 20.36
C SER A 931 0.85 18.67 21.46
N ASP A 932 0.65 19.99 21.62
CA ASP A 932 -0.06 20.54 22.80
C ASP A 932 -1.36 21.32 22.50
N LYS A 933 -1.88 21.30 21.26
CA LYS A 933 -3.27 21.77 21.04
C LYS A 933 -4.26 20.66 21.35
N GLU A 934 -5.20 20.95 22.26
CA GLU A 934 -6.38 20.12 22.57
C GLU A 934 -7.27 19.95 21.33
N ILE A 935 -6.85 19.07 20.43
CA ILE A 935 -7.71 18.59 19.36
C ILE A 935 -8.64 17.53 19.93
N ASN A 936 -9.95 17.72 19.72
CA ASN A 936 -10.95 16.78 20.17
C ASN A 936 -10.75 15.39 19.53
N ASP A 937 -11.22 14.35 20.21
CA ASP A 937 -11.05 12.98 19.73
C ASP A 937 -11.78 12.70 18.41
N ASP A 938 -12.87 13.41 18.11
CA ASP A 938 -13.64 13.26 16.86
C ASP A 938 -12.84 13.69 15.62
N PHE A 939 -12.08 14.79 15.71
CA PHE A 939 -11.19 15.24 14.64
C PHE A 939 -9.99 14.30 14.46
N LYS A 940 -9.42 13.76 15.55
CA LYS A 940 -8.38 12.70 15.48
C LYS A 940 -8.89 11.43 14.79
N ASN A 941 -10.16 11.07 14.97
CA ASN A 941 -10.77 9.93 14.29
C ASN A 941 -10.93 10.18 12.80
N LYS A 942 -11.42 11.37 12.45
CA LYS A 942 -11.54 11.82 11.07
C LYS A 942 -10.16 11.86 10.41
N LEU A 943 -9.12 12.27 11.11
CA LEU A 943 -7.72 12.15 10.66
C LEU A 943 -7.36 10.69 10.36
N TYR A 944 -7.55 9.78 11.31
CA TYR A 944 -7.12 8.38 11.18
C TYR A 944 -7.82 7.61 10.04
N GLU A 945 -9.14 7.76 9.89
CA GLU A 945 -9.90 7.17 8.77
C GLU A 945 -9.50 7.74 7.40
N TYR A 946 -8.95 8.96 7.40
CA TYR A 946 -8.45 9.62 6.20
C TYR A 946 -7.02 9.18 5.88
N TYR A 947 -6.10 9.12 6.84
CA TYR A 947 -4.69 8.76 6.62
C TYR A 947 -4.47 7.35 6.07
N CYS A 948 -5.25 6.35 6.51
CA CYS A 948 -5.07 4.97 6.04
C CYS A 948 -5.42 4.78 4.55
N ASP A 949 -6.28 5.65 4.01
CA ASP A 949 -6.76 5.57 2.62
C ASP A 949 -6.30 6.75 1.75
N PHE A 950 -5.61 7.76 2.30
CA PHE A 950 -5.26 9.01 1.60
C PHE A 950 -4.25 8.79 0.46
N PHE A 951 -3.36 7.80 0.60
CA PHE A 951 -2.20 7.64 -0.29
C PHE A 951 -2.38 6.59 -1.40
N ASP A 952 -3.53 5.91 -1.47
CA ASP A 952 -3.83 4.97 -2.56
C ASP A 952 -4.63 5.65 -3.69
N TYR A 953 -3.94 6.42 -4.54
CA TYR A 953 -4.61 7.17 -5.61
C TYR A 953 -4.96 6.28 -6.81
N PRO A 954 -5.99 6.63 -7.61
CA PRO A 954 -6.29 5.90 -8.83
C PRO A 954 -5.05 5.85 -9.73
N LYS A 955 -4.58 4.63 -10.04
CA LYS A 955 -3.35 4.43 -10.84
C LYS A 955 -3.47 4.91 -12.28
N ASP A 956 -4.69 5.17 -12.74
CA ASP A 956 -5.02 5.66 -14.06
C ASP A 956 -5.38 7.16 -14.08
N LEU A 957 -5.07 7.88 -13.00
CA LEU A 957 -5.27 9.32 -12.89
C LEU A 957 -4.14 10.11 -13.58
N TYR A 958 -4.52 10.93 -14.54
CA TYR A 958 -3.68 11.90 -15.22
C TYR A 958 -4.11 13.32 -14.91
N ILE A 959 -3.16 14.24 -14.86
CA ILE A 959 -3.38 15.61 -14.38
C ILE A 959 -2.83 16.61 -15.40
N SER A 960 -3.62 17.63 -15.73
CA SER A 960 -3.19 18.68 -16.66
C SER A 960 -3.62 20.08 -16.20
N PHE A 961 -2.83 21.08 -16.57
CA PHE A 961 -3.15 22.50 -16.40
C PHE A 961 -3.60 23.18 -17.71
N ASN A 962 -3.39 22.55 -18.86
CA ASN A 962 -3.54 23.18 -20.18
C ASN A 962 -4.25 22.31 -21.22
N ASP A 963 -4.80 21.16 -20.81
CA ASP A 963 -5.53 20.20 -21.67
C ASP A 963 -4.68 19.60 -22.80
N LYS A 964 -3.36 19.77 -22.73
CA LYS A 964 -2.39 19.24 -23.71
C LYS A 964 -1.44 18.29 -23.01
N GLU A 965 -0.77 18.81 -21.99
CA GLU A 965 0.26 18.10 -21.23
C GLU A 965 -0.35 17.45 -19.99
N PHE A 966 -0.40 16.13 -19.98
CA PHE A 966 -0.90 15.33 -18.87
C PHE A 966 0.26 14.65 -18.13
N VAL A 967 0.22 14.64 -16.81
CA VAL A 967 1.18 13.92 -15.96
C VAL A 967 0.45 12.78 -15.27
N ASN A 968 1.02 11.58 -15.29
CA ASN A 968 0.48 10.48 -14.50
C ASN A 968 0.71 10.76 -13.01
N HIS A 969 -0.35 10.74 -12.22
CA HIS A 969 -0.26 11.00 -10.79
C HIS A 969 0.69 10.02 -10.06
N SER A 970 0.80 8.75 -10.50
CA SER A 970 1.71 7.79 -9.85
C SER A 970 3.18 8.22 -9.92
N GLU A 971 3.57 8.93 -10.97
CA GLU A 971 4.93 9.46 -11.13
C GLU A 971 5.24 10.59 -10.12
N LEU A 972 4.22 11.24 -9.56
CA LEU A 972 4.38 12.24 -8.49
C LEU A 972 4.72 11.62 -7.13
N GLN A 973 4.52 10.31 -6.98
CA GLN A 973 4.74 9.60 -5.73
C GLN A 973 6.15 9.01 -5.62
N GLY A 974 6.85 8.72 -6.73
CA GLY A 974 8.22 8.17 -6.76
C GLY A 974 8.34 6.73 -6.20
N ASP A 975 9.47 6.07 -6.45
CA ASP A 975 9.75 4.69 -6.00
C ASP A 975 10.27 4.60 -4.56
N ASP A 976 10.68 5.72 -3.97
CA ASP A 976 11.35 5.80 -2.67
C ASP A 976 10.45 6.32 -1.53
N ASN A 977 10.64 5.72 -0.34
CA ASN A 977 10.08 6.10 0.96
C ASN A 977 10.49 7.51 1.46
N GLY A 978 11.08 8.36 0.60
CA GLY A 978 11.45 9.72 0.95
C GLY A 978 10.21 10.61 1.13
N GLU A 979 10.14 11.30 2.28
CA GLU A 979 9.10 12.28 2.59
C GLU A 979 9.22 13.57 1.75
N THR A 980 10.37 13.79 1.10
CA THR A 980 10.70 15.00 0.35
C THR A 980 10.96 14.77 -1.14
N ILE A 981 10.42 15.65 -2.00
CA ILE A 981 10.67 15.71 -3.46
C ILE A 981 11.56 16.91 -3.75
N ASP A 982 12.62 16.72 -4.54
CA ASP A 982 13.38 17.85 -5.06
C ASP A 982 12.53 18.65 -6.07
N ASN A 983 12.35 19.95 -5.83
CA ASN A 983 11.68 20.90 -6.73
C ASN A 983 12.11 20.80 -8.20
N ARG A 984 13.34 20.35 -8.43
CA ARG A 984 14.00 20.32 -9.74
C ARG A 984 13.82 19.00 -10.47
N SER A 985 13.23 17.99 -9.80
CA SER A 985 12.93 16.72 -10.46
C SER A 985 12.04 16.97 -11.66
N ILE A 986 12.34 16.29 -12.75
CA ILE A 986 11.57 16.35 -13.98
C ILE A 986 10.60 15.17 -14.03
N ILE A 987 9.44 15.41 -14.62
CA ILE A 987 8.38 14.40 -14.77
C ILE A 987 7.98 14.28 -16.23
N GLN A 988 7.64 13.07 -16.66
CA GLN A 988 7.21 12.81 -18.02
C GLN A 988 5.77 13.30 -18.20
N THR A 989 5.55 14.04 -19.29
CA THR A 989 4.21 14.44 -19.73
C THR A 989 3.77 13.56 -20.90
N TYR A 990 2.45 13.48 -21.06
CA TYR A 990 1.77 12.71 -22.08
C TYR A 990 0.75 13.59 -22.78
N ASN A 991 0.61 13.40 -24.09
CA ASN A 991 -0.54 13.92 -24.83
C ASN A 991 -1.57 12.79 -24.97
N TYR A 992 -2.85 13.14 -24.85
CA TYR A 992 -3.93 12.21 -25.12
C TYR A 992 -4.41 12.33 -26.57
N LYS A 993 -4.19 11.28 -27.38
CA LYS A 993 -4.65 11.19 -28.78
C LYS A 993 -5.09 9.76 -29.09
N ASP A 994 -6.14 9.60 -29.90
CA ASP A 994 -6.67 8.30 -30.33
C ASP A 994 -6.89 7.30 -29.17
N ASN A 995 -7.44 7.81 -28.05
CA ASN A 995 -7.65 7.07 -26.81
C ASN A 995 -6.40 6.46 -26.16
N LYS A 996 -5.22 7.05 -26.42
CA LYS A 996 -3.95 6.64 -25.85
C LYS A 996 -3.16 7.84 -25.32
N PHE A 997 -2.46 7.60 -24.21
CA PHE A 997 -1.44 8.52 -23.71
C PHE A 997 -0.12 8.23 -24.39
N ILE A 998 0.43 9.23 -25.08
CA ILE A 998 1.69 9.14 -25.80
C ILE A 998 2.69 10.08 -25.10
N ALA A 999 3.87 9.56 -24.78
CA ALA A 999 4.93 10.37 -24.16
C ALA A 999 5.22 11.61 -25.02
N TYR A 1000 5.29 12.78 -24.38
CA TYR A 1000 5.42 14.06 -25.05
C TYR A 1000 6.73 14.78 -24.74
N LYS A 1001 6.93 15.24 -23.50
CA LYS A 1001 8.19 15.88 -23.04
C LYS A 1001 8.35 15.78 -21.53
N GLN A 1002 9.54 16.11 -21.03
CA GLN A 1002 9.79 16.24 -19.58
C GLN A 1002 9.65 17.70 -19.14
N ILE A 1003 9.02 17.93 -17.99
CA ILE A 1003 8.85 19.26 -17.38
C ILE A 1003 9.16 19.21 -15.88
N PRO A 1004 9.42 20.35 -15.21
CA PRO A 1004 9.58 20.38 -13.76
C PRO A 1004 8.35 19.87 -13.03
N ILE A 1005 8.55 19.11 -11.95
CA ILE A 1005 7.48 18.50 -11.15
C ILE A 1005 6.77 19.52 -10.22
N LYS A 1006 7.43 20.64 -9.89
CA LYS A 1006 6.96 21.64 -8.93
C LYS A 1006 5.54 22.20 -9.17
N PRO A 1007 5.09 22.49 -10.41
CA PRO A 1007 3.71 22.94 -10.65
C PRO A 1007 2.64 21.96 -10.15
N PHE A 1008 2.98 20.68 -10.03
CA PHE A 1008 2.09 19.61 -9.58
C PHE A 1008 2.10 19.40 -8.05
N GLU A 1009 2.73 20.30 -7.27
CA GLU A 1009 2.78 20.23 -5.80
C GLU A 1009 1.41 20.23 -5.11
N ILE A 1010 0.35 20.64 -5.82
CA ILE A 1010 -1.03 20.60 -5.32
C ILE A 1010 -1.62 19.19 -5.28
N PHE A 1011 -1.01 18.25 -6.00
CA PHE A 1011 -1.53 16.89 -6.18
C PHE A 1011 -0.78 15.84 -5.37
N THR A 1012 0.19 16.26 -4.55
CA THR A 1012 0.95 15.36 -3.67
C THR A 1012 1.03 15.93 -2.26
N ASN A 1013 1.16 15.03 -1.30
CA ASN A 1013 1.40 15.32 0.10
C ASN A 1013 2.91 15.37 0.44
N LYS A 1014 3.78 14.93 -0.47
CA LYS A 1014 5.23 14.96 -0.26
C LYS A 1014 5.73 16.40 -0.12
N LYS A 1015 6.69 16.59 0.80
CA LYS A 1015 7.27 17.90 1.07
C LYS A 1015 8.23 18.25 -0.05
N PHE A 1016 8.04 19.38 -0.70
CA PHE A 1016 9.01 19.84 -1.69
C PHE A 1016 10.21 20.49 -1.00
N THR A 1017 11.40 20.37 -1.58
CA THR A 1017 12.57 21.13 -1.11
C THR A 1017 12.26 22.64 -1.10
N LYS A 1018 12.96 23.44 -0.30
CA LYS A 1018 12.76 24.89 -0.29
C LYS A 1018 13.23 25.46 -1.64
N VAL A 1019 12.45 26.36 -2.25
CA VAL A 1019 12.86 27.08 -3.46
C VAL A 1019 14.09 27.90 -3.13
N LYS A 1020 15.16 27.73 -3.92
CA LYS A 1020 16.44 28.40 -3.68
C LYS A 1020 16.30 29.90 -3.95
N LYS A 1021 16.83 30.73 -3.05
CA LYS A 1021 16.86 32.20 -3.22
C LYS A 1021 18.18 32.65 -3.83
N ILE A 1022 18.11 33.48 -4.87
CA ILE A 1022 19.27 34.09 -5.54
C ILE A 1022 19.29 35.58 -5.21
N PHE A 1023 20.33 36.04 -4.51
CA PHE A 1023 20.56 37.45 -4.24
C PHE A 1023 21.53 38.00 -5.29
N ILE A 1024 21.18 39.13 -5.94
CA ILE A 1024 22.07 39.78 -6.93
C ILE A 1024 22.57 41.10 -6.35
N SER A 1025 23.87 41.15 -6.08
CA SER A 1025 24.59 42.33 -5.61
C SER A 1025 25.31 43.00 -6.79
N TYR A 1026 25.04 44.29 -6.99
CA TYR A 1026 25.54 45.06 -8.12
C TYR A 1026 25.71 46.54 -7.74
N SER A 1027 26.57 47.26 -8.47
CA SER A 1027 26.64 48.72 -8.37
C SER A 1027 25.54 49.37 -9.21
N ASN A 1028 24.94 50.47 -8.74
CA ASN A 1028 23.91 51.20 -9.50
C ASN A 1028 24.37 51.62 -10.90
N GLU A 1029 25.66 51.85 -11.10
CA GLU A 1029 26.25 52.18 -12.41
C GLU A 1029 26.28 50.99 -13.40
N ASP A 1030 26.08 49.76 -12.92
CA ASP A 1030 26.07 48.52 -13.70
C ASP A 1030 24.68 47.89 -13.83
N ILE A 1031 23.62 48.64 -13.52
CA ILE A 1031 22.22 48.19 -13.56
C ILE A 1031 21.80 47.56 -14.89
N PHE A 1032 22.40 47.97 -16.01
CA PHE A 1032 22.16 47.39 -17.32
C PHE A 1032 22.46 45.88 -17.32
N PHE A 1033 23.62 45.46 -16.79
CA PHE A 1033 24.02 44.06 -16.77
C PHE A 1033 23.11 43.24 -15.85
N LYS A 1034 22.68 43.83 -14.72
CA LYS A 1034 21.70 43.21 -13.81
C LYS A 1034 20.37 42.95 -14.49
N LYS A 1035 19.80 43.95 -15.18
CA LYS A 1035 18.53 43.81 -15.93
C LYS A 1035 18.60 42.75 -17.01
N GLU A 1036 19.74 42.62 -17.68
CA GLU A 1036 19.96 41.53 -18.65
C GLU A 1036 20.03 40.17 -17.95
N LEU A 1037 20.80 40.01 -16.87
CA LEU A 1037 20.85 38.76 -16.10
C LEU A 1037 19.46 38.34 -15.58
N GLU A 1038 18.65 39.28 -15.11
CA GLU A 1038 17.29 39.00 -14.66
C GLU A 1038 16.39 38.43 -15.77
N LYS A 1039 16.54 38.90 -17.01
CA LYS A 1039 15.80 38.32 -18.16
C LYS A 1039 16.17 36.86 -18.36
N HIS A 1040 17.44 36.50 -18.16
CA HIS A 1040 17.93 35.14 -18.26
C HIS A 1040 17.53 34.25 -17.07
N LEU A 1041 17.37 34.82 -15.87
CA LEU A 1041 16.93 34.10 -14.66
C LEU A 1041 15.39 33.99 -14.54
N LYS A 1042 14.63 34.84 -15.23
CA LYS A 1042 13.16 34.87 -15.21
C LYS A 1042 12.50 33.50 -15.50
N PRO A 1043 13.00 32.67 -16.44
CA PRO A 1043 12.52 31.30 -16.62
C PRO A 1043 12.61 30.44 -15.34
N LEU A 1044 13.65 30.59 -14.52
CA LEU A 1044 13.81 29.83 -13.27
C LEU A 1044 12.74 30.22 -12.24
N SER A 1045 12.38 31.50 -12.19
CA SER A 1045 11.29 32.02 -11.35
C SER A 1045 9.92 31.55 -11.84
N HIS A 1046 9.66 31.60 -13.16
CA HIS A 1046 8.43 31.06 -13.75
C HIS A 1046 8.27 29.55 -13.52
N LEU A 1047 9.38 28.79 -13.54
CA LEU A 1047 9.40 27.36 -13.25
C LEU A 1047 9.45 27.04 -11.74
N LYS A 1048 9.45 28.07 -10.87
CA LYS A 1048 9.61 27.97 -9.40
C LYS A 1048 10.84 27.17 -8.95
N LEU A 1049 11.91 27.17 -9.74
CA LEU A 1049 13.17 26.48 -9.41
C LEU A 1049 14.05 27.33 -8.50
N ALA A 1050 14.05 28.65 -8.73
CA ALA A 1050 14.72 29.63 -7.88
C ALA A 1050 14.02 30.99 -7.97
N LYS A 1051 14.09 31.81 -6.93
CA LYS A 1051 13.59 33.20 -6.94
C LYS A 1051 14.77 34.16 -6.86
N SER A 1052 14.91 35.06 -7.83
CA SER A 1052 15.89 36.16 -7.79
C SER A 1052 15.31 37.35 -7.02
N TRP A 1053 16.14 38.01 -6.23
CA TRP A 1053 15.82 39.22 -5.46
C TRP A 1053 16.90 40.29 -5.68
N SER A 1054 16.50 41.57 -5.66
CA SER A 1054 17.41 42.72 -5.77
C SER A 1054 16.88 43.96 -5.03
N CYS A 1055 17.77 44.89 -4.68
CA CYS A 1055 17.52 46.03 -3.80
C CYS A 1055 16.46 47.06 -4.28
N GLU A 1056 15.89 46.91 -5.48
CA GLU A 1056 14.79 47.76 -5.99
C GLU A 1056 13.39 47.25 -5.59
N GLU A 1057 13.27 46.07 -4.95
CA GLU A 1057 12.00 45.51 -4.47
C GLU A 1057 11.59 46.01 -3.06
N ILE A 1058 12.27 47.04 -2.55
CA ILE A 1058 12.20 47.53 -1.16
C ILE A 1058 11.10 48.57 -0.98
N THR A 1059 10.46 48.56 0.21
CA THR A 1059 9.52 49.61 0.62
C THR A 1059 10.30 50.86 1.10
N PRO A 1060 10.05 52.08 0.59
CA PRO A 1060 10.83 53.26 0.99
C PRO A 1060 10.78 53.51 2.51
N GLY A 1061 11.92 53.42 3.20
CA GLY A 1061 12.07 53.77 4.63
C GLY A 1061 12.64 52.69 5.55
N LEU A 1062 12.81 51.45 5.11
CA LEU A 1062 13.41 50.33 5.88
C LEU A 1062 14.53 49.62 5.08
N TRP A 1063 15.40 50.42 4.46
CA TRP A 1063 16.29 49.95 3.40
C TRP A 1063 17.34 48.92 3.87
N ASP A 1064 17.96 49.11 5.02
CA ASP A 1064 19.09 48.28 5.44
C ASP A 1064 18.69 46.92 6.04
N ASP A 1065 17.64 46.86 6.86
CA ASP A 1065 17.24 45.62 7.53
C ASP A 1065 16.67 44.58 6.54
N GLU A 1066 15.86 45.00 5.56
CA GLU A 1066 15.31 44.12 4.52
C GLU A 1066 16.41 43.55 3.60
N ILE A 1067 17.42 44.36 3.21
CA ILE A 1067 18.57 43.89 2.41
C ILE A 1067 19.34 42.81 3.18
N GLN A 1068 19.61 43.06 4.46
CA GLN A 1068 20.40 42.14 5.28
C GLN A 1068 19.67 40.82 5.54
N ASP A 1069 18.35 40.85 5.72
CA ASP A 1069 17.53 39.65 5.90
C ASP A 1069 17.38 38.82 4.60
N GLU A 1070 17.24 39.47 3.45
CA GLU A 1070 17.23 38.79 2.15
C GLU A 1070 18.60 38.23 1.77
N LEU A 1071 19.69 38.98 2.04
CA LEU A 1071 21.07 38.52 1.89
C LEU A 1071 21.33 37.30 2.77
N LYS A 1072 20.95 37.33 4.06
CA LYS A 1072 21.07 36.20 4.99
C LYS A 1072 20.30 34.96 4.51
N SER A 1073 19.05 35.16 4.09
CA SER A 1073 18.15 34.06 3.70
C SER A 1073 18.40 33.49 2.30
N SER A 1074 19.31 34.07 1.52
CA SER A 1074 19.70 33.61 0.18
C SER A 1074 20.55 32.34 0.18
N ASP A 1075 20.37 31.49 -0.83
CA ASP A 1075 21.14 30.26 -1.04
C ASP A 1075 22.32 30.48 -2.01
N ILE A 1076 22.12 31.35 -3.02
CA ILE A 1076 23.14 31.75 -3.99
C ILE A 1076 23.25 33.27 -3.96
N VAL A 1077 24.47 33.78 -3.81
CA VAL A 1077 24.77 35.21 -3.93
C VAL A 1077 25.56 35.44 -5.21
N VAL A 1078 25.08 36.34 -6.06
CA VAL A 1078 25.71 36.72 -7.32
C VAL A 1078 26.33 38.11 -7.16
N PHE A 1079 27.65 38.19 -7.26
CA PHE A 1079 28.40 39.46 -7.25
C PHE A 1079 28.74 39.88 -8.67
N MET A 1080 28.26 41.05 -9.10
CA MET A 1080 28.56 41.63 -10.40
C MET A 1080 29.78 42.55 -10.30
N LEU A 1081 30.95 41.97 -10.53
CA LEU A 1081 32.22 42.62 -10.32
C LEU A 1081 32.54 43.63 -11.44
N SER A 1082 32.83 44.85 -11.02
CA SER A 1082 33.29 45.97 -11.84
C SER A 1082 34.15 46.91 -10.99
N ILE A 1083 34.78 47.91 -11.61
CA ILE A 1083 35.45 48.98 -10.86
C ILE A 1083 34.47 49.73 -9.92
N ASN A 1084 33.21 49.86 -10.33
CA ASN A 1084 32.15 50.56 -9.60
C ASN A 1084 31.56 49.74 -8.46
N PHE A 1085 31.62 48.42 -8.56
CA PHE A 1085 31.25 47.50 -7.49
C PHE A 1085 32.27 47.57 -6.36
N ILE A 1086 33.56 47.62 -6.71
CA ILE A 1086 34.66 47.64 -5.76
C ILE A 1086 34.88 49.03 -5.13
N SER A 1087 34.44 50.11 -5.79
CA SER A 1087 34.53 51.46 -5.22
C SER A 1087 33.41 51.80 -4.23
N SER A 1088 32.44 50.92 -4.03
CA SER A 1088 31.31 51.12 -3.11
C SER A 1088 31.63 50.57 -1.71
N ASP A 1089 31.84 51.47 -0.75
CA ASP A 1089 32.13 51.11 0.64
C ASP A 1089 31.01 50.26 1.27
N TYR A 1090 29.74 50.56 0.94
CA TYR A 1090 28.58 49.82 1.44
C TYR A 1090 28.54 48.38 0.92
N ILE A 1091 28.73 48.18 -0.39
CA ILE A 1091 28.71 46.83 -1.00
C ILE A 1091 29.86 45.98 -0.43
N LEU A 1092 31.03 46.59 -0.25
CA LEU A 1092 32.18 45.92 0.35
C LEU A 1092 31.89 45.54 1.80
N LYS A 1093 31.60 46.53 2.67
CA LYS A 1093 31.44 46.37 4.12
C LYS A 1093 30.21 45.53 4.51
N ASP A 1094 29.07 45.82 3.90
CA ASP A 1094 27.77 45.35 4.37
C ASP A 1094 27.16 44.21 3.57
N GLU A 1095 27.63 43.92 2.35
CA GLU A 1095 27.17 42.76 1.56
C GLU A 1095 28.26 41.70 1.42
N LEU A 1096 29.41 42.05 0.83
CA LEU A 1096 30.46 41.10 0.47
C LEU A 1096 31.08 40.41 1.70
N PHE A 1097 31.50 41.17 2.72
CA PHE A 1097 32.12 40.58 3.91
C PHE A 1097 31.17 39.73 4.74
N LYS A 1098 29.93 40.17 4.90
CA LYS A 1098 28.95 39.44 5.72
C LYS A 1098 28.65 38.08 5.08
N VAL A 1099 28.47 38.02 3.76
CA VAL A 1099 28.27 36.75 3.05
C VAL A 1099 29.50 35.84 3.18
N LEU A 1100 30.72 36.37 3.06
CA LEU A 1100 31.95 35.58 3.21
C LEU A 1100 32.14 35.04 4.64
N LEU A 1101 31.75 35.81 5.67
CA LEU A 1101 31.73 35.34 7.06
C LEU A 1101 30.68 34.25 7.29
N GLU A 1102 29.50 34.40 6.71
CA GLU A 1102 28.43 33.40 6.79
C GLU A 1102 28.78 32.07 6.12
N MET A 1103 29.55 32.08 5.03
CA MET A 1103 30.02 30.84 4.38
C MET A 1103 30.86 29.96 5.31
N LYS A 1104 31.60 30.55 6.27
CA LYS A 1104 32.36 29.79 7.27
C LYS A 1104 31.45 28.95 8.17
N ASN A 1105 30.24 29.44 8.43
CA ASN A 1105 29.26 28.82 9.32
C ASN A 1105 28.13 28.10 8.57
N ASN A 1106 28.01 28.26 7.24
CA ASN A 1106 27.00 27.62 6.39
C ASN A 1106 27.60 27.10 5.07
N PRO A 1107 28.03 25.82 5.00
CA PRO A 1107 28.71 25.25 3.83
C PRO A 1107 27.83 25.11 2.57
N ASN A 1108 26.52 25.32 2.71
CA ASN A 1108 25.55 25.18 1.62
C ASN A 1108 25.29 26.47 0.84
N LYS A 1109 25.74 27.65 1.34
CA LYS A 1109 25.61 28.94 0.64
C LYS A 1109 26.66 29.03 -0.47
N LYS A 1110 26.27 29.43 -1.69
CA LYS A 1110 27.16 29.51 -2.86
C LYS A 1110 27.34 30.95 -3.32
N ILE A 1111 28.53 31.29 -3.80
CA ILE A 1111 28.84 32.58 -4.41
C ILE A 1111 29.19 32.38 -5.88
N VAL A 1112 28.62 33.23 -6.74
CA VAL A 1112 28.97 33.36 -8.16
C VAL A 1112 29.51 34.75 -8.41
N CYS A 1113 30.72 34.84 -8.94
CA CYS A 1113 31.35 36.11 -9.28
C CYS A 1113 31.28 36.32 -10.79
N ILE A 1114 30.52 37.33 -11.22
CA ILE A 1114 30.36 37.67 -12.63
C ILE A 1114 31.22 38.89 -12.93
N LEU A 1115 32.22 38.76 -13.80
CA LEU A 1115 33.00 39.88 -14.28
C LEU A 1115 32.20 40.63 -15.35
N VAL A 1116 31.65 41.80 -15.02
CA VAL A 1116 30.85 42.60 -15.97
C VAL A 1116 31.69 43.62 -16.73
N ARG A 1117 32.70 44.21 -16.07
CA ARG A 1117 33.68 45.14 -16.66
C ARG A 1117 35.08 44.78 -16.20
N GLU A 1118 36.10 45.04 -17.00
CA GLU A 1118 37.49 44.80 -16.59
C GLU A 1118 37.92 45.79 -15.49
N PHE A 1119 38.64 45.29 -14.50
CA PHE A 1119 39.29 46.10 -13.47
C PHE A 1119 40.59 45.40 -13.03
N SER A 1120 41.57 46.18 -12.54
CA SER A 1120 43.00 45.79 -12.45
C SER A 1120 43.38 44.74 -11.38
N TRP A 1121 42.53 43.76 -11.11
CA TRP A 1121 42.83 42.72 -10.11
C TRP A 1121 44.00 41.82 -10.43
N ARG A 1122 44.37 41.68 -11.70
CA ARG A 1122 45.54 40.91 -12.16
C ARG A 1122 46.88 41.45 -11.64
N LYS A 1123 46.91 42.60 -10.94
CA LYS A 1123 48.14 43.23 -10.44
C LYS A 1123 48.22 43.42 -8.92
N TYR A 1124 47.22 42.98 -8.14
CA TYR A 1124 47.18 43.22 -6.68
C TYR A 1124 48.11 42.33 -5.84
N GLU A 1125 48.64 41.21 -6.36
CA GLU A 1125 49.71 40.46 -5.67
C GLU A 1125 50.92 41.34 -5.34
N LYS A 1126 51.19 42.36 -6.17
CA LYS A 1126 52.25 43.34 -5.93
C LYS A 1126 51.94 44.34 -4.81
N LEU A 1127 50.68 44.55 -4.44
CA LEU A 1127 50.30 45.45 -3.35
C LEU A 1127 50.45 44.79 -1.97
N LEU A 1128 50.25 43.47 -1.86
CA LEU A 1128 50.52 42.70 -0.64
C LEU A 1128 52.02 42.67 -0.29
N THR A 1129 52.88 42.59 -1.31
CA THR A 1129 54.34 42.75 -1.14
C THR A 1129 54.75 44.17 -0.76
N LEU A 1130 53.92 45.18 -1.03
CA LEU A 1130 54.18 46.58 -0.65
C LEU A 1130 53.62 46.95 0.73
N SER A 1131 52.70 46.15 1.29
CA SER A 1131 52.12 46.38 2.63
C SER A 1131 52.87 45.64 3.76
N GLY A 1132 53.85 44.79 3.44
CA GLY A 1132 54.71 44.13 4.43
C GLY A 1132 54.06 43.02 5.27
N ILE A 1133 52.97 42.42 4.78
CA ILE A 1133 52.23 41.36 5.51
C ILE A 1133 52.66 39.99 4.97
N ASP A 1134 53.23 39.14 5.84
CA ASP A 1134 53.66 37.78 5.53
C ASP A 1134 52.51 36.76 5.70
N ASN A 1135 52.56 35.65 4.94
CA ASN A 1135 51.57 34.58 4.92
C ASN A 1135 51.38 33.88 6.28
N SER A 1136 52.30 34.04 7.23
CA SER A 1136 52.21 33.47 8.58
C SER A 1136 51.29 34.24 9.53
N MET A 1137 50.86 35.47 9.18
CA MET A 1137 49.89 36.24 9.98
C MET A 1137 48.41 35.94 9.64
N ILE A 1138 48.17 34.92 8.80
CA ILE A 1138 46.83 34.56 8.29
C ILE A 1138 46.01 33.76 9.31
N GLU A 1139 46.63 33.18 10.34
CA GLU A 1139 45.92 32.36 11.36
C GLU A 1139 45.38 33.16 12.56
N ASP A 1140 45.94 34.33 12.88
CA ASP A 1140 45.50 35.18 14.02
C ASP A 1140 44.52 36.31 13.64
N ALA A 1141 44.26 36.53 12.35
CA ALA A 1141 43.61 37.74 11.84
C ALA A 1141 42.06 37.71 11.85
N MET A 1142 41.43 37.26 12.94
CA MET A 1142 39.96 37.16 13.02
C MET A 1142 39.21 38.36 13.65
N ASP A 1143 39.86 39.47 14.00
CA ASP A 1143 39.19 40.57 14.74
C ASP A 1143 39.30 42.04 14.22
N ASN A 1144 39.86 42.37 13.03
CA ASN A 1144 39.98 43.79 12.62
C ASN A 1144 39.69 44.12 11.13
N GLU A 1145 39.34 45.39 10.86
CA GLU A 1145 38.88 45.99 9.57
C GLU A 1145 39.86 45.83 8.37
N ASN A 1146 41.10 45.39 8.57
CA ASN A 1146 42.09 45.14 7.49
C ASN A 1146 41.78 43.92 6.59
N LYS A 1147 40.58 43.33 6.71
CA LYS A 1147 40.17 42.09 6.04
C LYS A 1147 39.73 42.26 4.58
N ALA A 1148 39.56 43.47 4.04
CA ALA A 1148 39.11 43.67 2.66
C ALA A 1148 40.05 42.99 1.67
N ALA A 1149 41.34 43.28 1.79
CA ALA A 1149 42.33 42.69 0.91
C ALA A 1149 42.37 41.15 0.98
N ILE A 1150 42.18 40.56 2.16
CA ILE A 1150 42.26 39.09 2.37
C ILE A 1150 40.97 38.39 1.90
N ALA A 1151 39.80 38.98 2.15
CA ALA A 1151 38.53 38.48 1.62
C ALA A 1151 38.50 38.55 0.08
N LEU A 1152 39.05 39.63 -0.47
CA LEU A 1152 39.19 39.82 -1.91
C LEU A 1152 40.18 38.82 -2.53
N THR A 1153 41.26 38.42 -1.85
CA THR A 1153 42.21 37.41 -2.36
C THR A 1153 41.70 35.97 -2.31
N GLN A 1154 40.63 35.70 -1.55
CA GLN A 1154 39.94 34.39 -1.57
C GLN A 1154 38.84 34.30 -2.63
N LEU A 1155 38.43 35.43 -3.23
CA LEU A 1155 37.44 35.41 -4.30
C LEU A 1155 37.78 34.42 -5.43
N PRO A 1156 39.05 34.32 -5.92
CA PRO A 1156 39.52 33.35 -6.93
C PRO A 1156 39.13 31.88 -6.69
N LYS A 1157 38.83 31.49 -5.45
CA LYS A 1157 38.37 30.14 -5.10
C LYS A 1157 36.87 29.92 -5.37
N TYR A 1158 36.10 30.98 -5.64
CA TYR A 1158 34.69 30.94 -6.01
C TYR A 1158 34.54 31.01 -7.54
N GLN A 1159 33.41 30.57 -8.08
CA GLN A 1159 33.24 30.42 -9.53
C GLN A 1159 33.19 31.78 -10.24
N PHE A 1160 34.26 32.12 -10.98
CA PHE A 1160 34.30 33.27 -11.88
C PHE A 1160 33.72 32.95 -13.24
N LEU A 1161 32.86 33.85 -13.70
CA LEU A 1161 32.19 33.78 -15.00
C LEU A 1161 32.15 35.18 -15.63
N PRO A 1162 31.96 35.27 -16.94
CA PRO A 1162 32.08 34.20 -17.92
C PRO A 1162 33.55 33.95 -18.31
N TYR A 1163 33.86 32.75 -18.80
CA TYR A 1163 35.20 32.37 -19.25
C TYR A 1163 35.19 31.90 -20.71
N TYR A 1164 36.27 32.19 -21.41
CA TYR A 1164 36.53 31.80 -22.79
C TYR A 1164 37.53 30.63 -22.83
N THR A 1165 37.27 29.64 -23.68
CA THR A 1165 38.17 28.52 -23.96
C THR A 1165 38.68 28.63 -25.39
N GLU A 1166 40.00 28.71 -25.55
CA GLU A 1166 40.64 28.56 -26.86
C GLU A 1166 40.92 27.07 -27.10
N ASP A 1167 40.23 26.46 -28.05
CA ASP A 1167 40.49 25.08 -28.46
C ASP A 1167 41.72 25.03 -29.37
N LYS A 1168 42.87 24.74 -28.76
CA LYS A 1168 44.06 24.20 -29.44
C LYS A 1168 44.71 23.14 -28.55
N ASP A 1169 44.43 21.88 -28.88
CA ASP A 1169 45.01 20.62 -28.35
C ASP A 1169 44.84 20.35 -26.84
N GLU A 1170 45.12 19.10 -26.43
CA GLU A 1170 44.64 18.31 -25.27
C GLU A 1170 44.73 18.91 -23.83
N GLN A 1171 44.97 20.21 -23.66
CA GLN A 1171 44.78 20.92 -22.39
C GLN A 1171 44.13 22.30 -22.61
N SER A 1172 42.79 22.35 -22.64
CA SER A 1172 42.03 23.59 -22.73
C SER A 1172 42.35 24.54 -21.56
N LYS A 1173 42.93 25.72 -21.82
CA LYS A 1173 43.09 26.80 -20.82
C LYS A 1173 41.85 27.70 -20.82
N ARG A 1174 41.30 27.96 -19.63
CA ARG A 1174 40.15 28.85 -19.43
C ARG A 1174 40.63 30.25 -19.05
N PHE A 1175 40.18 31.29 -19.75
CA PHE A 1175 40.46 32.69 -19.42
C PHE A 1175 39.17 33.42 -19.08
N ILE A 1176 39.13 34.10 -17.92
CA ILE A 1176 38.00 34.96 -17.55
C ILE A 1176 38.00 36.19 -18.46
N LYS A 1177 36.83 36.52 -19.02
CA LYS A 1177 36.64 37.65 -19.94
C LYS A 1177 35.40 38.44 -19.53
N ALA A 1178 35.53 39.75 -19.33
CA ALA A 1178 34.42 40.58 -18.84
C ALA A 1178 33.25 40.59 -19.83
N ILE A 1179 31.99 40.53 -19.36
CA ILE A 1179 30.79 40.51 -20.23
C ILE A 1179 30.82 41.64 -21.27
N GLU A 1180 31.31 42.83 -20.91
CA GLU A 1180 31.42 43.97 -21.82
C GLU A 1180 32.29 43.70 -23.06
N GLU A 1181 33.28 42.81 -22.96
CA GLU A 1181 34.22 42.46 -24.03
C GLU A 1181 33.75 41.29 -24.91
N TRP A 1182 32.62 40.67 -24.57
CA TRP A 1182 32.05 39.58 -25.38
C TRP A 1182 31.40 40.14 -26.62
N GLU A 1183 31.82 39.63 -27.78
CA GLU A 1183 31.24 39.96 -29.09
C GLU A 1183 29.72 39.69 -29.11
N PHE A 1184 29.28 38.64 -28.38
CA PHE A 1184 27.87 38.34 -28.17
C PHE A 1184 27.57 38.21 -26.66
N LYS A 1185 27.21 39.31 -26.01
CA LYS A 1185 26.92 39.38 -24.56
C LYS A 1185 25.90 38.33 -24.09
N GLY A 1186 24.92 37.99 -24.93
CA GLY A 1186 23.94 36.93 -24.65
C GLY A 1186 24.54 35.54 -24.43
N LYS A 1187 25.65 35.20 -25.09
CA LYS A 1187 26.38 33.93 -24.83
C LYS A 1187 27.05 33.94 -23.46
N ALA A 1188 27.58 35.11 -23.06
CA ALA A 1188 28.19 35.34 -21.77
C ALA A 1188 27.17 35.15 -20.63
N PHE A 1189 25.98 35.76 -20.76
CA PHE A 1189 24.88 35.58 -19.82
C PHE A 1189 24.29 34.17 -19.82
N SER A 1190 24.26 33.47 -20.96
CA SER A 1190 23.87 32.05 -21.02
C SER A 1190 24.83 31.19 -20.19
N GLN A 1191 26.15 31.36 -20.35
CA GLN A 1191 27.15 30.61 -19.58
C GLN A 1191 27.03 30.89 -18.06
N VAL A 1192 26.78 32.15 -17.68
CA VAL A 1192 26.48 32.52 -16.29
C VAL A 1192 25.26 31.78 -15.77
N THR A 1193 24.19 31.76 -16.56
CA THR A 1193 22.92 31.12 -16.21
C THR A 1193 23.09 29.61 -16.06
N ASP A 1194 23.82 28.96 -16.96
CA ASP A 1194 24.12 27.52 -16.90
C ASP A 1194 24.90 27.14 -15.64
N GLN A 1195 25.83 27.99 -15.22
CA GLN A 1195 26.58 27.77 -13.99
C GLN A 1195 25.71 27.98 -12.74
N ILE A 1196 24.84 28.99 -12.74
CA ILE A 1196 23.84 29.19 -11.67
C ILE A 1196 22.92 27.96 -11.60
N ILE A 1197 22.46 27.43 -12.74
CA ILE A 1197 21.68 26.18 -12.81
C ILE A 1197 22.46 25.01 -12.23
N SER A 1198 23.75 24.88 -12.55
CA SER A 1198 24.61 23.84 -11.98
C SER A 1198 24.79 23.97 -10.47
N LEU A 1199 24.80 25.17 -9.92
CA LEU A 1199 24.93 25.41 -8.47
C LEU A 1199 23.62 25.23 -7.70
N LEU A 1200 22.49 25.16 -8.41
CA LEU A 1200 21.24 24.74 -7.80
C LEU A 1200 21.25 23.24 -7.45
N ASN A 1201 22.12 22.43 -8.10
CA ASN A 1201 22.41 21.00 -7.80
C ASN A 1201 23.27 20.83 -6.57
#